data_AF-A0A937UGF6-F1
#
_entry.id   AF-A0A937UGF6-F1
#
_cell.length_a   1.000
_cell.length_b   1.000
_cell.length_c   1.000
_cell.angle_alpha   90.00
_cell.angle_beta   90.00
_cell.angle_gamma   90.00
#
_symmetry.space_group_name_H-M   'P 1'
#
loop_
_entity.id
_entity.type
_entity.pdbx_description
1 polymer ?
#
loop_
_entity_poly.entity_id
_entity_poly.type
_entity_poly.pdbx_seq_one_letter_code
_entity_poly.pdbx_strand_id
1 'polypeptide(L)'
;MWRKLILLTSFVLVLGFVSVTGAADIVWSGGGNDNLWSNPANWEGNKVPTAGDDALIEVPGAQAPNGPLIQDGIDAECSVLWNEVAGEPEMRMTGGTLTMSGWGIWWGDGPGCNPTFYQSGGTVTLSGSPGVHEFGWGGSAGTWIMTGGTVNAKGVSIPSGPGNSGEIQLHGGTYNVGTARGGLVMREGSLINITAGALVLEGDVTANIDGLIAEGKITAYGGAGQFEIDYDATNPGFTIVTAMEAGKAYKPDPADGSIYEDTWASLSWSPADGTVSHDVYFGEDLDEVSTGAGDSFRANQGDTFYIVGFPGYPYPDGLVPGTTYYWRIDEIEADGTINPGDVWSFTIPPKTAFNPNPADGAEFVDVDVELSWMAGFSALLHTVYFGDSFDDVSTAAGGISQGDTTYRPFFGPLELEKVYYWRVDEFDGADTYKGDVWAFSTPGAVGNPDPANGATGVQMNATLGWTPADSATSSEVYLGTDKDAVRSATSTSPEYRGSKLLGSESFDPGKLAWHSAYYWRVDSIDSTNAASPWKGNVWSFETADFITVDDFESYNDLAEGDPGSNRIYLTWLDGLGTTTNGSVVGYADLPLVEHGDVHGGGSSMPYSYDNDGKYSEAGMTLVYPRDWTEEAVGVLSLWFNGDASNAAEPMYVILNGSAAVYNNDPGAAQAEDWTEWTIDLQKFASQGVDLTNVASVGIGFGDKNNLKAGGSGKMLFDDIRLFRPPPPPVGHWKLDDGQGAVAADSSGHGNDGAIGNLNGGLGPDASVWVDDPERGTVISFNGTAEGAFVRAGDIPQMTLTNDFTWSFWAKHSADNTADNDIILGNRYNGDGVDFVPRQFIKFTPTKFEWHMNGNGDDNLEYDDIVADVWLHHAVVKASNQLTYYRNGIEASSGTFTQALDFPQPLYFGGDNTGSAGENWAGLMSDVRIYDRALSAAEVLGLASQ
;
A
#
# COMPACT_ATOMS: atom_id res chain seq x y z
N MET A 1 -70.78 -34.59 38.73
CA MET A 1 -71.41 -35.88 39.09
C MET A 1 -71.07 -36.90 37.99
N TRP A 2 -70.34 -37.96 38.36
CA TRP A 2 -70.17 -39.27 37.68
C TRP A 2 -69.63 -39.32 36.23
N ARG A 3 -68.38 -39.77 36.06
CA ARG A 3 -67.98 -41.17 35.74
C ARG A 3 -68.51 -41.67 34.38
N LYS A 4 -67.58 -41.99 33.46
CA LYS A 4 -67.28 -43.38 33.11
C LYS A 4 -65.98 -43.52 32.32
N LEU A 5 -65.29 -44.59 32.63
CA LEU A 5 -63.95 -45.02 32.28
C LEU A 5 -64.11 -46.39 31.56
N ILE A 6 -63.26 -46.64 30.54
CA ILE A 6 -62.71 -47.96 30.13
C ILE A 6 -63.64 -48.96 29.36
N LEU A 7 -63.26 -49.76 28.33
CA LEU A 7 -62.01 -50.48 27.96
C LEU A 7 -61.89 -50.71 26.42
N LEU A 8 -60.64 -50.63 25.94
CA LEU A 8 -59.91 -51.32 24.86
C LEU A 8 -60.61 -52.09 23.71
N THR A 9 -60.06 -51.88 22.51
CA THR A 9 -59.71 -52.97 21.57
C THR A 9 -58.40 -52.62 20.86
N SER A 10 -57.43 -53.53 20.92
CA SER A 10 -56.10 -53.40 20.34
C SER A 10 -56.10 -53.58 18.83
N PHE A 11 -55.39 -52.71 18.11
CA PHE A 11 -54.77 -53.05 16.82
C PHE A 11 -53.34 -52.50 16.83
N VAL A 12 -52.41 -53.37 16.50
CA VAL A 12 -50.97 -53.12 16.42
C VAL A 12 -50.69 -52.20 15.24
N LEU A 13 -50.12 -51.02 15.50
CA LEU A 13 -49.51 -50.15 14.49
C LEU A 13 -47.99 -50.31 14.61
N VAL A 14 -47.37 -50.78 13.53
CA VAL A 14 -45.90 -50.82 13.39
C VAL A 14 -45.43 -49.37 13.27
N LEU A 15 -44.86 -48.83 14.34
CA LEU A 15 -44.08 -47.60 14.31
C LEU A 15 -42.70 -47.94 13.77
N GLY A 16 -42.41 -47.51 12.54
CA GLY A 16 -41.04 -47.35 12.10
C GLY A 16 -40.39 -46.30 13.00
N PHE A 17 -39.33 -46.69 13.71
CA PHE A 17 -38.45 -45.73 14.36
C PHE A 17 -37.80 -44.91 13.25
N VAL A 18 -38.20 -43.65 13.12
CA VAL A 18 -37.32 -42.65 12.52
C VAL A 18 -36.27 -42.37 13.59
N SER A 19 -35.07 -42.90 13.39
CA SER A 19 -33.89 -42.47 14.12
C SER A 19 -33.72 -40.98 13.84
N VAL A 20 -33.99 -40.14 14.83
CA VAL A 20 -33.42 -38.79 14.84
C VAL A 20 -31.94 -39.02 15.07
N THR A 21 -31.15 -39.03 13.99
CA THR A 21 -29.70 -38.96 14.09
C THR A 21 -29.38 -37.62 14.75
N GLY A 22 -28.70 -37.63 15.89
CA GLY A 22 -28.14 -36.40 16.46
C GLY A 22 -27.13 -35.78 15.51
N ALA A 23 -26.76 -34.53 15.74
CA ALA A 23 -25.63 -33.92 15.04
C ALA A 23 -24.40 -34.81 15.20
N ALA A 24 -23.66 -35.01 14.10
CA ALA A 24 -22.38 -35.70 14.17
C ALA A 24 -21.30 -34.66 14.43
N ASP A 25 -20.43 -34.94 15.39
CA ASP A 25 -19.23 -34.14 15.63
C ASP A 25 -18.20 -34.50 14.55
N ILE A 26 -17.77 -33.50 13.79
CA ILE A 26 -16.77 -33.66 12.73
C ILE A 26 -15.60 -32.74 13.08
N VAL A 27 -14.48 -33.37 13.42
CA VAL A 27 -13.28 -32.67 13.88
C VAL A 27 -12.41 -32.29 12.68
N TRP A 28 -11.90 -31.07 12.68
CA TRP A 28 -10.86 -30.64 11.76
C TRP A 28 -9.56 -31.39 12.07
N SER A 29 -9.09 -32.13 11.07
CA SER A 29 -7.87 -32.93 11.16
C SER A 29 -6.66 -32.25 10.51
N GLY A 30 -6.88 -31.32 9.57
CA GLY A 30 -5.81 -30.74 8.74
C GLY A 30 -5.06 -31.78 7.90
N GLY A 31 -5.70 -32.92 7.60
CA GLY A 31 -5.05 -34.08 6.96
C GLY A 31 -4.86 -34.00 5.44
N GLY A 32 -5.44 -32.98 4.78
CA GLY A 32 -5.26 -32.72 3.36
C GLY A 32 -3.98 -31.95 3.06
N ASN A 33 -3.76 -31.65 1.77
CA ASN A 33 -2.60 -30.90 1.30
C ASN A 33 -2.86 -29.38 1.24
N ASP A 34 -3.98 -28.93 1.82
CA ASP A 34 -4.44 -27.54 1.86
C ASP A 34 -5.20 -27.33 3.17
N ASN A 35 -5.60 -26.09 3.43
CA ASN A 35 -6.41 -25.74 4.60
C ASN A 35 -7.87 -25.46 4.26
N LEU A 36 -8.35 -25.82 3.06
CA LEU A 36 -9.68 -25.41 2.60
C LEU A 36 -10.78 -26.15 3.37
N TRP A 37 -11.78 -25.41 3.87
CA TRP A 37 -12.97 -25.99 4.51
C TRP A 37 -13.66 -27.02 3.62
N SER A 38 -13.70 -26.77 2.31
CA SER A 38 -14.38 -27.59 1.31
C SER A 38 -13.66 -28.89 0.97
N ASN A 39 -12.40 -29.08 1.39
CA ASN A 39 -11.67 -30.31 1.13
C ASN A 39 -12.05 -31.38 2.18
N PRO A 40 -12.71 -32.49 1.78
CA PRO A 40 -13.10 -33.53 2.72
C PRO A 40 -11.92 -34.17 3.46
N ALA A 41 -10.72 -34.18 2.87
CA ALA A 41 -9.52 -34.79 3.46
C ALA A 41 -9.04 -34.05 4.72
N ASN A 42 -9.44 -32.78 4.90
CA ASN A 42 -9.13 -32.01 6.09
C ASN A 42 -10.04 -32.34 7.28
N TRP A 43 -11.11 -33.09 7.08
CA TRP A 43 -12.07 -33.43 8.12
C TRP A 43 -11.99 -34.91 8.51
N GLU A 44 -12.13 -35.20 9.80
CA GLU A 44 -12.21 -36.58 10.26
C GLU A 44 -13.32 -37.35 9.54
N GLY A 45 -13.01 -38.58 9.13
CA GLY A 45 -13.94 -39.40 8.35
C GLY A 45 -14.03 -39.01 6.86
N ASN A 46 -13.18 -38.09 6.39
CA ASN A 46 -13.13 -37.62 5.01
C ASN A 46 -14.47 -37.03 4.55
N LYS A 47 -15.10 -36.23 5.42
CA LYS A 47 -16.45 -35.69 5.26
C LYS A 47 -16.48 -34.22 5.71
N VAL A 48 -16.78 -33.31 4.80
CA VAL A 48 -17.04 -31.89 5.12
C VAL A 48 -18.32 -31.76 5.97
N PRO A 49 -18.32 -30.91 7.02
CA PRO A 49 -19.52 -30.60 7.79
C PRO A 49 -20.66 -30.07 6.92
N THR A 50 -21.89 -30.40 7.32
CA THR A 50 -23.12 -29.89 6.74
C THR A 50 -23.95 -29.17 7.80
N ALA A 51 -25.02 -28.47 7.43
CA ALA A 51 -25.88 -27.76 8.38
C ALA A 51 -26.37 -28.60 9.59
N GLY A 52 -26.38 -29.93 9.51
CA GLY A 52 -26.78 -30.83 10.60
C GLY A 52 -25.63 -31.40 11.44
N ASP A 53 -24.37 -31.09 11.13
CA ASP A 53 -23.17 -31.60 11.79
C ASP A 53 -22.50 -30.50 12.63
N ASP A 54 -21.94 -30.83 13.79
CA ASP A 54 -21.16 -29.89 14.60
C ASP A 54 -19.69 -29.92 14.11
N ALA A 55 -19.12 -28.75 13.86
CA ALA A 55 -17.76 -28.60 13.35
C ALA A 55 -16.80 -28.23 14.50
N LEU A 56 -15.89 -29.16 14.80
CA LEU A 56 -14.96 -29.02 15.92
C LEU A 56 -13.60 -28.59 15.40
N ILE A 57 -13.15 -27.40 15.80
CA ILE A 57 -11.87 -26.81 15.35
C ILE A 57 -10.85 -26.95 16.48
N GLU A 58 -10.27 -28.13 16.60
CA GLU A 58 -9.50 -28.52 17.78
C GLU A 58 -8.01 -28.67 17.49
N VAL A 59 -7.17 -28.47 18.51
CA VAL A 59 -5.76 -28.86 18.45
C VAL A 59 -5.59 -30.39 18.56
N PRO A 60 -4.58 -30.99 17.90
CA PRO A 60 -3.53 -30.34 17.12
C PRO A 60 -3.92 -29.99 15.68
N GLY A 61 -5.07 -30.48 15.16
CA GLY A 61 -5.42 -30.34 13.75
C GLY A 61 -5.57 -28.89 13.29
N ALA A 62 -6.13 -28.03 14.14
CA ALA A 62 -6.31 -26.61 13.88
C ALA A 62 -5.25 -25.71 14.54
N GLN A 63 -4.16 -26.28 15.09
CA GLN A 63 -3.07 -25.46 15.62
C GLN A 63 -2.49 -24.60 14.50
N ALA A 64 -2.31 -23.31 14.78
CA ALA A 64 -1.69 -22.35 13.85
C ALA A 64 -0.47 -22.95 13.12
N PRO A 65 -0.34 -22.80 11.79
CA PRO A 65 -1.25 -22.12 10.86
C PRO A 65 -2.32 -23.04 10.23
N ASN A 66 -2.48 -24.27 10.72
CA ASN A 66 -3.23 -25.35 10.05
C ASN A 66 -4.76 -25.28 10.23
N GLY A 67 -5.27 -24.12 10.65
CA GLY A 67 -6.69 -23.88 10.83
C GLY A 67 -7.48 -23.95 9.51
N PRO A 68 -8.79 -24.21 9.55
CA PRO A 68 -9.64 -24.13 8.37
C PRO A 68 -9.58 -22.73 7.70
N LEU A 69 -9.58 -22.71 6.38
CA LEU A 69 -9.67 -21.53 5.52
C LEU A 69 -10.97 -21.57 4.72
N ILE A 70 -11.74 -20.48 4.81
CA ILE A 70 -12.87 -20.19 3.92
C ILE A 70 -12.50 -18.99 3.05
N GLN A 71 -12.54 -19.17 1.74
CA GLN A 71 -12.24 -18.13 0.75
C GLN A 71 -13.38 -18.01 -0.25
N ASP A 72 -13.28 -17.06 -1.19
CA ASP A 72 -14.31 -16.89 -2.21
C ASP A 72 -14.58 -18.18 -3.01
N GLY A 73 -15.86 -18.39 -3.32
CA GLY A 73 -16.35 -19.63 -3.93
C GLY A 73 -16.60 -20.80 -2.95
N ILE A 74 -16.33 -20.64 -1.65
CA ILE A 74 -16.66 -21.65 -0.63
C ILE A 74 -17.94 -21.27 0.14
N ASP A 75 -18.93 -22.16 0.11
CA ASP A 75 -20.13 -22.11 0.94
C ASP A 75 -20.04 -23.16 2.06
N ALA A 76 -19.60 -22.74 3.24
CA ALA A 76 -19.46 -23.58 4.41
C ALA A 76 -20.76 -23.64 5.24
N GLU A 77 -21.10 -24.83 5.73
CA GLU A 77 -22.25 -25.04 6.61
C GLU A 77 -21.89 -25.91 7.82
N CYS A 78 -22.44 -25.57 8.99
CA CYS A 78 -22.45 -26.45 10.16
C CYS A 78 -23.70 -26.20 11.03
N SER A 79 -23.90 -27.01 12.05
CA SER A 79 -24.89 -26.78 13.11
C SER A 79 -24.29 -25.86 14.18
N VAL A 80 -23.14 -26.22 14.73
CA VAL A 80 -22.37 -25.44 15.71
C VAL A 80 -20.91 -25.41 15.29
N LEU A 81 -20.23 -24.29 15.54
CA LEU A 81 -18.78 -24.17 15.48
C LEU A 81 -18.22 -24.14 16.91
N TRP A 82 -17.26 -25.01 17.22
CA TRP A 82 -16.86 -25.27 18.61
C TRP A 82 -15.37 -25.63 18.75
N ASN A 83 -14.73 -25.15 19.81
CA ASN A 83 -13.44 -25.59 20.33
C ASN A 83 -13.51 -25.82 21.85
N GLU A 84 -12.98 -26.92 22.38
CA GLU A 84 -12.89 -27.20 23.83
C GLU A 84 -11.52 -27.75 24.28
N VAL A 85 -10.64 -28.12 23.36
CA VAL A 85 -9.33 -28.70 23.69
C VAL A 85 -8.33 -27.59 24.04
N ALA A 86 -7.62 -27.77 25.15
CA ALA A 86 -6.59 -26.84 25.61
C ALA A 86 -5.49 -26.66 24.54
N GLY A 87 -5.22 -25.41 24.17
CA GLY A 87 -4.38 -25.02 23.04
C GLY A 87 -4.91 -23.76 22.36
N GLU A 88 -4.32 -23.41 21.22
CA GLU A 88 -4.61 -22.16 20.49
C GLU A 88 -5.01 -22.50 19.04
N PRO A 89 -6.20 -23.09 18.82
CA PRO A 89 -6.64 -23.40 17.47
C PRO A 89 -7.03 -22.14 16.70
N GLU A 90 -6.71 -22.10 15.41
CA GLU A 90 -7.00 -20.97 14.54
C GLU A 90 -8.03 -21.32 13.46
N MET A 91 -8.69 -20.29 12.93
CA MET A 91 -9.50 -20.37 11.70
C MET A 91 -9.38 -19.05 10.92
N ARG A 92 -9.43 -19.12 9.59
CA ARG A 92 -9.32 -17.97 8.69
C ARG A 92 -10.49 -17.88 7.72
N MET A 93 -10.95 -16.67 7.45
CA MET A 93 -11.95 -16.40 6.42
C MET A 93 -11.56 -15.15 5.62
N THR A 94 -11.22 -15.35 4.34
CA THR A 94 -10.87 -14.27 3.41
C THR A 94 -12.00 -13.93 2.46
N GLY A 95 -13.04 -14.77 2.38
CA GLY A 95 -14.15 -14.66 1.45
C GLY A 95 -15.25 -15.70 1.70
N GLY A 96 -16.17 -15.88 0.75
CA GLY A 96 -17.19 -16.94 0.80
C GLY A 96 -18.27 -16.78 1.89
N THR A 97 -18.93 -17.88 2.25
CA THR A 97 -19.99 -17.90 3.28
C THR A 97 -19.78 -18.99 4.34
N LEU A 98 -20.20 -18.71 5.58
CA LEU A 98 -20.32 -19.69 6.66
C LEU A 98 -21.69 -19.56 7.33
N THR A 99 -22.53 -20.60 7.22
CA THR A 99 -23.87 -20.61 7.81
C THR A 99 -24.02 -21.65 8.92
N MET A 100 -24.43 -21.20 10.10
CA MET A 100 -24.66 -22.08 11.26
C MET A 100 -26.16 -22.21 11.56
N SER A 101 -26.67 -23.43 11.48
CA SER A 101 -28.11 -23.71 11.60
C SER A 101 -28.57 -24.05 13.03
N GLY A 102 -27.62 -24.31 13.93
CA GLY A 102 -27.83 -24.75 15.31
C GLY A 102 -27.69 -23.64 16.34
N TRP A 103 -26.88 -23.87 17.38
CA TRP A 103 -26.74 -22.94 18.50
C TRP A 103 -25.91 -21.69 18.17
N GLY A 104 -25.00 -21.78 17.19
CA GLY A 104 -24.10 -20.70 16.79
C GLY A 104 -22.64 -21.09 17.01
N ILE A 105 -21.88 -20.26 17.73
CA ILE A 105 -20.44 -20.43 17.95
C ILE A 105 -20.15 -20.50 19.44
N TRP A 106 -19.40 -21.52 19.86
CA TRP A 106 -18.82 -21.65 21.20
C TRP A 106 -17.29 -21.57 21.08
N TRP A 107 -16.78 -20.35 21.12
CA TRP A 107 -15.38 -20.03 20.86
C TRP A 107 -14.58 -20.05 22.17
N GLY A 108 -13.83 -21.14 22.37
CA GLY A 108 -13.08 -21.40 23.60
C GLY A 108 -13.98 -21.90 24.71
N ASP A 109 -14.45 -23.15 24.63
CA ASP A 109 -15.42 -23.77 25.55
C ASP A 109 -14.77 -24.71 26.60
N GLY A 110 -13.44 -24.78 26.65
CA GLY A 110 -12.72 -25.65 27.58
C GLY A 110 -11.53 -24.97 28.28
N PRO A 111 -11.12 -25.44 29.48
CA PRO A 111 -10.05 -24.81 30.24
C PRO A 111 -8.74 -24.73 29.43
N GLY A 112 -8.21 -23.51 29.24
CA GLY A 112 -6.99 -23.26 28.47
C GLY A 112 -7.12 -23.43 26.96
N CYS A 113 -8.33 -23.49 26.43
CA CYS A 113 -8.61 -23.37 24.99
C CYS A 113 -8.69 -21.87 24.64
N ASN A 114 -7.80 -21.35 23.80
CA ASN A 114 -7.72 -19.94 23.46
C ASN A 114 -7.73 -19.75 21.93
N PRO A 115 -8.87 -20.00 21.25
CA PRO A 115 -8.92 -19.95 19.80
C PRO A 115 -8.92 -18.53 19.23
N THR A 116 -8.40 -18.39 18.01
CA THR A 116 -8.40 -17.13 17.25
C THR A 116 -9.06 -17.31 15.88
N PHE A 117 -10.03 -16.45 15.55
CA PHE A 117 -10.63 -16.38 14.22
C PHE A 117 -10.19 -15.08 13.53
N TYR A 118 -9.43 -15.19 12.43
CA TYR A 118 -9.12 -14.06 11.54
C TYR A 118 -10.13 -13.98 10.39
N GLN A 119 -10.76 -12.82 10.22
CA GLN A 119 -11.71 -12.57 9.14
C GLN A 119 -11.36 -11.28 8.39
N SER A 120 -10.92 -11.40 7.14
CA SER A 120 -10.69 -10.27 6.24
C SER A 120 -11.79 -10.09 5.20
N GLY A 121 -12.68 -11.08 5.03
CA GLY A 121 -13.78 -11.02 4.07
C GLY A 121 -14.91 -12.01 4.36
N GLY A 122 -15.83 -12.14 3.42
CA GLY A 122 -16.93 -13.12 3.47
C GLY A 122 -18.02 -12.85 4.51
N THR A 123 -19.02 -13.74 4.57
CA THR A 123 -20.20 -13.58 5.45
C THR A 123 -20.42 -14.77 6.39
N VAL A 124 -20.47 -14.51 7.70
CA VAL A 124 -20.84 -15.48 8.73
C VAL A 124 -22.28 -15.25 9.16
N THR A 125 -23.13 -16.28 9.16
CA THR A 125 -24.56 -16.15 9.52
C THR A 125 -25.02 -17.21 10.51
N LEU A 126 -25.45 -16.78 11.71
CA LEU A 126 -26.01 -17.65 12.73
C LEU A 126 -27.54 -17.75 12.56
N SER A 127 -27.95 -18.54 11.56
CA SER A 127 -29.37 -18.67 11.16
C SER A 127 -30.22 -19.48 12.14
N GLY A 128 -29.59 -20.31 12.98
CA GLY A 128 -30.22 -21.18 13.96
C GLY A 128 -30.89 -20.50 15.16
N SER A 129 -31.40 -21.30 16.09
CA SER A 129 -32.01 -20.83 17.34
C SER A 129 -31.33 -21.51 18.54
N PRO A 130 -30.67 -20.76 19.43
CA PRO A 130 -30.73 -19.30 19.57
C PRO A 130 -29.86 -18.49 18.60
N GLY A 131 -28.86 -19.09 17.94
CA GLY A 131 -27.99 -18.40 16.97
C GLY A 131 -27.07 -17.36 17.63
N VAL A 132 -26.43 -17.74 18.74
CA VAL A 132 -25.59 -16.85 19.55
C VAL A 132 -24.11 -17.16 19.38
N HIS A 133 -23.29 -16.14 19.56
CA HIS A 133 -21.84 -16.28 19.62
C HIS A 133 -21.38 -16.09 21.06
N GLU A 134 -20.77 -17.13 21.61
CA GLU A 134 -20.26 -17.14 22.98
C GLU A 134 -18.73 -17.26 22.96
N PHE A 135 -18.07 -16.38 23.69
CA PHE A 135 -16.63 -16.41 23.93
C PHE A 135 -16.32 -16.90 25.33
N GLY A 136 -15.25 -17.67 25.47
CA GLY A 136 -14.61 -17.96 26.75
C GLY A 136 -15.55 -18.61 27.77
N TRP A 137 -15.79 -19.91 27.66
CA TRP A 137 -16.50 -20.73 28.63
C TRP A 137 -15.56 -21.75 29.32
N GLY A 138 -15.71 -21.94 30.64
CA GLY A 138 -14.96 -22.98 31.36
C GLY A 138 -13.49 -22.69 31.73
N GLY A 139 -12.99 -21.45 31.65
CA GLY A 139 -11.61 -21.08 32.05
C GLY A 139 -10.67 -20.78 30.86
N SER A 140 -11.23 -20.28 29.76
CA SER A 140 -10.62 -20.04 28.44
C SER A 140 -10.60 -18.56 28.06
N ALA A 141 -9.88 -18.26 26.98
CA ALA A 141 -10.00 -17.04 26.19
C ALA A 141 -10.65 -17.37 24.83
N GLY A 142 -11.12 -16.36 24.10
CA GLY A 142 -11.46 -16.53 22.69
C GLY A 142 -11.32 -15.19 21.98
N THR A 143 -10.69 -15.18 20.82
CA THR A 143 -10.35 -13.96 20.10
C THR A 143 -10.93 -14.01 18.68
N TRP A 144 -11.50 -12.90 18.24
CA TRP A 144 -11.95 -12.70 16.87
C TRP A 144 -11.38 -11.39 16.32
N ILE A 145 -10.66 -11.47 15.22
CA ILE A 145 -9.99 -10.33 14.58
C ILE A 145 -10.60 -10.12 13.21
N MET A 146 -11.22 -8.96 13.01
CA MET A 146 -11.83 -8.57 11.74
C MET A 146 -11.07 -7.41 11.12
N THR A 147 -10.60 -7.59 9.88
CA THR A 147 -10.17 -6.50 8.99
C THR A 147 -11.17 -6.26 7.86
N GLY A 148 -12.18 -7.13 7.72
CA GLY A 148 -13.26 -7.01 6.74
C GLY A 148 -14.37 -8.06 6.94
N GLY A 149 -15.28 -8.17 5.99
CA GLY A 149 -16.38 -9.15 6.02
C GLY A 149 -17.57 -8.74 6.90
N THR A 150 -18.55 -9.64 7.02
CA THR A 150 -19.79 -9.43 7.80
C THR A 150 -20.08 -10.61 8.72
N VAL A 151 -20.43 -10.33 9.98
CA VAL A 151 -20.95 -11.33 10.94
C VAL A 151 -22.39 -10.99 11.29
N ASN A 152 -23.29 -11.95 11.13
CA ASN A 152 -24.71 -11.82 11.47
C ASN A 152 -25.04 -12.74 12.66
N ALA A 153 -24.77 -12.24 13.87
CA ALA A 153 -25.10 -12.93 15.12
C ALA A 153 -26.48 -12.49 15.62
N LYS A 154 -27.28 -13.42 16.17
CA LYS A 154 -28.55 -13.04 16.81
C LYS A 154 -28.36 -12.56 18.25
N GLY A 155 -27.18 -12.77 18.84
CA GLY A 155 -26.79 -12.32 20.17
C GLY A 155 -25.33 -12.71 20.45
N VAL A 156 -24.66 -11.98 21.34
CA VAL A 156 -23.23 -12.16 21.66
C VAL A 156 -23.02 -12.12 23.18
N SER A 157 -22.24 -13.06 23.71
CA SER A 157 -21.88 -13.13 25.13
C SER A 157 -20.37 -13.23 25.30
N ILE A 158 -19.78 -12.24 25.99
CA ILE A 158 -18.34 -12.09 26.19
C ILE A 158 -18.05 -11.82 27.68
N PRO A 159 -17.11 -12.54 28.28
CA PRO A 159 -17.15 -14.00 28.23
C PRO A 159 -18.47 -14.56 28.82
N SER A 160 -18.81 -15.80 28.48
CA SER A 160 -20.02 -16.45 29.00
C SER A 160 -19.98 -16.79 30.50
N GLY A 161 -18.79 -16.82 31.14
CA GLY A 161 -18.59 -17.17 32.55
C GLY A 161 -17.53 -16.32 33.28
N PRO A 162 -17.56 -16.26 34.63
CA PRO A 162 -16.58 -15.51 35.41
C PRO A 162 -15.19 -16.17 35.39
N GLY A 163 -14.13 -15.36 35.31
CA GLY A 163 -12.73 -15.83 35.30
C GLY A 163 -12.20 -16.21 33.91
N ASN A 164 -12.94 -15.89 32.86
CA ASN A 164 -12.61 -16.14 31.46
C ASN A 164 -12.32 -14.81 30.75
N SER A 165 -11.86 -14.85 29.50
CA SER A 165 -11.75 -13.66 28.65
C SER A 165 -12.36 -13.89 27.27
N GLY A 166 -12.69 -12.79 26.60
CA GLY A 166 -13.14 -12.83 25.22
C GLY A 166 -12.91 -11.48 24.57
N GLU A 167 -12.48 -11.51 23.32
CA GLU A 167 -11.98 -10.34 22.62
C GLU A 167 -12.47 -10.29 21.18
N ILE A 168 -12.97 -9.13 20.77
CA ILE A 168 -13.27 -8.83 19.37
C ILE A 168 -12.48 -7.59 18.96
N GLN A 169 -11.65 -7.73 17.95
CA GLN A 169 -10.89 -6.64 17.32
C GLN A 169 -11.56 -6.30 15.98
N LEU A 170 -12.11 -5.10 15.87
CA LEU A 170 -12.79 -4.59 14.68
C LEU A 170 -11.89 -3.55 13.98
N HIS A 171 -10.91 -4.06 13.24
CA HIS A 171 -10.07 -3.29 12.30
C HIS A 171 -10.71 -3.10 10.93
N GLY A 172 -11.91 -3.64 10.72
CA GLY A 172 -12.74 -3.43 9.53
C GLY A 172 -13.98 -4.34 9.60
N GLY A 173 -14.80 -4.29 8.54
CA GLY A 173 -16.00 -5.12 8.44
C GLY A 173 -17.16 -4.71 9.36
N THR A 174 -18.22 -5.53 9.37
CA THR A 174 -19.44 -5.26 10.15
C THR A 174 -19.82 -6.44 11.03
N TYR A 175 -20.04 -6.15 12.32
CA TYR A 175 -20.50 -7.13 13.29
C TYR A 175 -21.93 -6.82 13.75
N ASN A 176 -22.90 -7.54 13.22
CA ASN A 176 -24.32 -7.39 13.54
C ASN A 176 -24.72 -8.26 14.74
N VAL A 177 -25.42 -7.67 15.71
CA VAL A 177 -25.89 -8.30 16.95
C VAL A 177 -27.39 -8.09 17.12
N GLY A 178 -28.17 -9.17 17.01
CA GLY A 178 -29.61 -9.18 17.31
C GLY A 178 -29.94 -9.14 18.81
N THR A 179 -31.18 -9.44 19.17
CA THR A 179 -31.66 -9.41 20.58
C THR A 179 -31.67 -10.76 21.33
N ALA A 180 -31.26 -11.86 20.71
CA ALA A 180 -31.23 -13.18 21.36
C ALA A 180 -30.29 -13.18 22.57
N ARG A 181 -30.68 -13.90 23.63
CA ARG A 181 -29.92 -14.02 24.89
C ARG A 181 -29.54 -12.70 25.58
N GLY A 182 -30.20 -11.60 25.24
CA GLY A 182 -29.92 -10.28 25.81
C GLY A 182 -29.14 -9.35 24.88
N GLY A 183 -28.92 -9.75 23.63
CA GLY A 183 -28.18 -8.98 22.64
C GLY A 183 -26.68 -9.04 22.91
N LEU A 184 -26.04 -7.90 23.12
CA LEU A 184 -24.64 -7.83 23.55
C LEU A 184 -24.55 -7.91 25.08
N VAL A 185 -23.91 -8.97 25.58
CA VAL A 185 -23.69 -9.19 27.02
C VAL A 185 -22.19 -9.24 27.30
N MET A 186 -21.64 -8.21 27.96
CA MET A 186 -20.21 -8.13 28.30
C MET A 186 -19.95 -8.17 29.82
N ARG A 187 -19.11 -9.12 30.26
CA ARG A 187 -18.74 -9.36 31.67
C ARG A 187 -17.28 -8.97 31.95
N GLU A 188 -16.81 -9.24 33.16
CA GLU A 188 -15.38 -9.08 33.50
C GLU A 188 -14.52 -9.96 32.59
N GLY A 189 -13.44 -9.40 32.03
CA GLY A 189 -12.58 -10.07 31.04
C GLY A 189 -13.00 -9.90 29.58
N SER A 190 -14.01 -9.07 29.30
CA SER A 190 -14.42 -8.76 27.92
C SER A 190 -13.67 -7.58 27.35
N LEU A 191 -13.37 -7.63 26.06
CA LEU A 191 -12.93 -6.48 25.27
C LEU A 191 -13.57 -6.51 23.88
N ILE A 192 -14.07 -5.37 23.43
CA ILE A 192 -14.28 -5.08 22.02
C ILE A 192 -13.46 -3.83 21.72
N ASN A 193 -12.51 -3.92 20.80
CA ASN A 193 -11.75 -2.75 20.36
C ASN A 193 -12.07 -2.46 18.90
N ILE A 194 -12.41 -1.21 18.60
CA ILE A 194 -12.82 -0.75 17.28
C ILE A 194 -11.78 0.25 16.78
N THR A 195 -11.35 0.10 15.54
CA THR A 195 -10.46 1.06 14.86
C THR A 195 -11.08 1.49 13.53
N ALA A 196 -11.44 0.55 12.65
CA ALA A 196 -12.10 0.86 11.37
C ALA A 196 -13.36 0.02 11.07
N GLY A 197 -13.72 -0.96 11.90
CA GLY A 197 -14.97 -1.74 11.74
C GLY A 197 -16.21 -1.12 12.40
N ALA A 198 -17.37 -1.73 12.19
CA ALA A 198 -18.64 -1.30 12.77
C ALA A 198 -19.30 -2.38 13.63
N LEU A 199 -19.74 -2.01 14.84
CA LEU A 199 -20.59 -2.83 15.69
C LEU A 199 -22.04 -2.36 15.56
N VAL A 200 -22.94 -3.22 15.07
CA VAL A 200 -24.32 -2.87 14.74
C VAL A 200 -25.27 -3.68 15.62
N LEU A 201 -26.09 -3.02 16.43
CA LEU A 201 -26.92 -3.65 17.47
C LEU A 201 -28.40 -3.38 17.22
N GLU A 202 -29.24 -4.41 17.31
CA GLU A 202 -30.69 -4.28 17.18
C GLU A 202 -31.30 -3.54 18.38
N GLY A 203 -32.03 -2.45 18.11
CA GLY A 203 -32.72 -1.60 19.09
C GLY A 203 -31.92 -0.39 19.57
N ASP A 204 -32.56 0.43 20.40
CA ASP A 204 -31.91 1.56 21.09
C ASP A 204 -31.15 1.03 22.31
N VAL A 205 -29.84 0.81 22.13
CA VAL A 205 -28.93 0.33 23.17
C VAL A 205 -27.85 1.35 23.51
N THR A 206 -28.01 2.59 23.06
CA THR A 206 -27.06 3.71 23.27
C THR A 206 -26.58 3.84 24.72
N ALA A 207 -27.51 3.87 25.68
CA ALA A 207 -27.17 3.97 27.11
C ALA A 207 -26.44 2.74 27.67
N ASN A 208 -26.63 1.55 27.07
CA ASN A 208 -25.88 0.35 27.46
C ASN A 208 -24.44 0.44 26.94
N ILE A 209 -24.27 0.86 25.68
CA ILE A 209 -22.96 1.08 25.06
C ILE A 209 -22.16 2.12 25.81
N ASP A 210 -22.76 3.27 26.17
CA ASP A 210 -22.11 4.30 27.00
C ASP A 210 -21.56 3.73 28.32
N GLY A 211 -22.32 2.84 28.96
CA GLY A 211 -21.90 2.16 30.18
C GLY A 211 -20.71 1.22 29.95
N LEU A 212 -20.72 0.47 28.86
CA LEU A 212 -19.63 -0.45 28.50
C LEU A 212 -18.34 0.30 28.11
N ILE A 213 -18.47 1.43 27.43
CA ILE A 213 -17.35 2.34 27.12
C ILE A 213 -16.75 2.89 28.42
N ALA A 214 -17.59 3.39 29.34
CA ALA A 214 -17.13 3.92 30.62
C ALA A 214 -16.45 2.86 31.51
N GLU A 215 -16.81 1.58 31.34
CA GLU A 215 -16.16 0.44 32.00
C GLU A 215 -14.85 -0.01 31.32
N GLY A 216 -14.50 0.57 30.16
CA GLY A 216 -13.31 0.19 29.37
C GLY A 216 -13.46 -1.15 28.64
N LYS A 217 -14.70 -1.62 28.46
CA LYS A 217 -15.00 -2.90 27.78
C LYS A 217 -15.16 -2.74 26.28
N ILE A 218 -15.56 -1.55 25.84
CA ILE A 218 -15.52 -1.17 24.43
C ILE A 218 -14.53 -0.01 24.31
N THR A 219 -13.49 -0.17 23.50
CA THR A 219 -12.45 0.83 23.28
C THR A 219 -12.36 1.25 21.82
N ALA A 220 -12.04 2.51 21.58
CA ALA A 220 -11.69 3.03 20.26
C ALA A 220 -10.17 3.20 20.23
N TYR A 221 -9.47 2.57 19.28
CA TYR A 221 -8.01 2.65 19.16
C TYR A 221 -7.27 2.37 20.49
N GLY A 222 -7.64 1.28 21.17
CA GLY A 222 -7.05 0.91 22.46
C GLY A 222 -7.31 1.91 23.61
N GLY A 223 -8.23 2.85 23.41
CA GLY A 223 -8.57 3.94 24.35
C GLY A 223 -8.06 5.32 23.93
N ALA A 224 -7.36 5.43 22.80
CA ALA A 224 -6.89 6.71 22.25
C ALA A 224 -7.93 7.43 21.38
N GLY A 225 -8.92 6.70 20.85
CA GLY A 225 -9.94 7.24 19.94
C GLY A 225 -11.21 7.72 20.62
N GLN A 226 -12.14 8.22 19.80
CA GLN A 226 -13.50 8.56 20.18
C GLN A 226 -14.50 7.61 19.51
N PHE A 227 -15.75 7.62 19.97
CA PHE A 227 -16.82 6.82 19.38
C PHE A 227 -17.83 7.70 18.67
N GLU A 228 -18.32 7.18 17.55
CA GLU A 228 -19.58 7.60 16.98
C GLU A 228 -20.66 6.59 17.36
N ILE A 229 -21.77 7.07 17.91
CA ILE A 229 -22.92 6.24 18.24
C ILE A 229 -24.13 6.82 17.54
N ASP A 230 -24.63 6.10 16.54
CA ASP A 230 -25.85 6.44 15.82
C ASP A 230 -26.98 5.48 16.21
N TYR A 231 -28.15 6.01 16.56
CA TYR A 231 -29.38 5.22 16.67
C TYR A 231 -30.45 5.78 15.74
N ASP A 232 -31.00 4.89 14.91
CA ASP A 232 -32.16 5.14 14.04
C ASP A 232 -31.92 6.13 12.89
N ALA A 233 -30.79 6.84 12.83
CA ALA A 233 -30.56 7.86 11.81
C ALA A 233 -30.10 7.26 10.47
N THR A 234 -29.06 6.41 10.48
CA THR A 234 -28.56 5.74 9.25
C THR A 234 -29.20 4.37 9.03
N ASN A 235 -29.54 3.65 10.10
CA ASN A 235 -30.17 2.34 10.04
C ASN A 235 -31.36 2.24 11.01
N PRO A 236 -32.61 2.44 10.51
CA PRO A 236 -33.78 2.46 11.35
C PRO A 236 -33.94 1.20 12.23
N GLY A 237 -34.07 1.42 13.53
CA GLY A 237 -34.19 0.36 14.54
C GLY A 237 -32.86 -0.24 15.02
N PHE A 238 -31.71 0.29 14.62
CA PHE A 238 -30.39 -0.20 15.05
C PHE A 238 -29.54 0.91 15.68
N THR A 239 -28.70 0.53 16.64
CA THR A 239 -27.59 1.33 17.17
C THR A 239 -26.30 0.92 16.46
N ILE A 240 -25.58 1.84 15.82
CA ILE A 240 -24.29 1.60 15.16
C ILE A 240 -23.21 2.29 15.98
N VAL A 241 -22.14 1.55 16.28
CA VAL A 241 -20.96 2.04 17.01
C VAL A 241 -19.74 1.88 16.11
N THR A 242 -19.09 3.00 15.80
CA THR A 242 -17.80 3.05 15.09
C THR A 242 -16.79 3.84 15.92
N ALA A 243 -15.51 3.62 15.65
CA ALA A 243 -14.43 4.40 16.24
C ALA A 243 -13.95 5.48 15.27
N MET A 244 -13.49 6.59 15.83
CA MET A 244 -12.79 7.64 15.12
C MET A 244 -11.49 7.94 15.88
N GLU A 245 -10.42 8.23 15.15
CA GLU A 245 -9.19 8.69 15.77
C GLU A 245 -9.39 10.12 16.31
N ALA A 246 -8.86 10.40 17.49
CA ALA A 246 -9.06 11.71 18.11
C ALA A 246 -8.36 12.80 17.30
N GLY A 247 -9.04 13.93 17.09
CA GLY A 247 -8.47 15.10 16.42
C GLY A 247 -8.62 15.13 14.90
N LYS A 248 -9.17 14.09 14.26
CA LYS A 248 -9.37 14.04 12.80
C LYS A 248 -10.81 14.31 12.36
N ALA A 249 -10.97 14.82 11.14
CA ALA A 249 -12.27 14.92 10.49
C ALA A 249 -12.87 13.52 10.25
N TYR A 250 -14.19 13.41 10.26
CA TYR A 250 -14.90 12.14 10.10
C TYR A 250 -16.22 12.31 9.33
N LYS A 251 -16.91 11.20 9.01
CA LYS A 251 -18.14 11.18 8.18
C LYS A 251 -18.02 11.91 6.84
N PRO A 252 -17.18 11.42 5.93
CA PRO A 252 -17.19 11.93 4.56
C PRO A 252 -18.56 11.73 3.90
N ASP A 253 -19.05 12.76 3.22
CA ASP A 253 -20.09 12.68 2.20
C ASP A 253 -19.59 13.46 0.96
N PRO A 254 -19.35 12.83 -0.21
CA PRO A 254 -19.59 11.42 -0.53
C PRO A 254 -18.84 10.46 0.38
N ALA A 255 -19.48 9.36 0.77
CA ALA A 255 -18.86 8.34 1.62
C ALA A 255 -17.58 7.80 0.96
N ASP A 256 -16.59 7.45 1.78
CA ASP A 256 -15.33 6.89 1.29
C ASP A 256 -15.56 5.61 0.46
N GLY A 257 -14.87 5.52 -0.68
CA GLY A 257 -15.00 4.45 -1.67
C GLY A 257 -16.33 4.44 -2.45
N SER A 258 -17.21 5.43 -2.28
CA SER A 258 -18.54 5.39 -2.89
C SER A 258 -18.55 5.64 -4.39
N ILE A 259 -19.58 5.11 -5.07
CA ILE A 259 -19.91 5.49 -6.44
C ILE A 259 -20.84 6.70 -6.42
N TYR A 260 -20.49 7.75 -7.15
CA TYR A 260 -21.22 9.02 -7.16
C TYR A 260 -21.73 9.36 -8.57
N GLU A 261 -23.05 9.35 -8.77
CA GLU A 261 -23.68 9.50 -10.09
C GLU A 261 -24.03 10.96 -10.44
N ASP A 262 -23.08 11.88 -10.29
CA ASP A 262 -23.19 13.24 -10.80
C ASP A 262 -21.83 13.78 -11.26
N THR A 263 -21.84 14.90 -11.95
CA THR A 263 -20.64 15.58 -12.47
C THR A 263 -20.19 16.74 -11.57
N TRP A 264 -20.79 16.89 -10.40
CA TRP A 264 -20.41 17.86 -9.36
C TRP A 264 -20.78 17.27 -7.99
N ALA A 265 -20.00 17.57 -6.95
CA ALA A 265 -20.26 17.06 -5.60
C ALA A 265 -20.14 18.18 -4.56
N SER A 266 -20.84 18.01 -3.43
CA SER A 266 -20.62 18.78 -2.21
C SER A 266 -19.95 17.86 -1.20
N LEU A 267 -18.62 17.96 -1.10
CA LEU A 267 -17.86 17.28 -0.07
C LEU A 267 -18.28 17.84 1.29
N SER A 268 -18.61 17.01 2.26
CA SER A 268 -18.93 17.45 3.61
C SER A 268 -18.44 16.45 4.64
N TRP A 269 -18.10 16.96 5.81
CA TRP A 269 -17.53 16.19 6.90
C TRP A 269 -18.06 16.68 8.24
N SER A 270 -17.85 15.88 9.28
CA SER A 270 -18.03 16.27 10.67
C SER A 270 -16.67 16.62 11.26
N PRO A 271 -16.55 17.76 11.96
CA PRO A 271 -15.25 18.20 12.45
C PRO A 271 -14.89 17.58 13.79
N ALA A 272 -13.59 17.43 14.06
CA ALA A 272 -13.09 17.01 15.37
C ALA A 272 -13.43 18.03 16.49
N ASP A 273 -13.55 17.55 17.72
CA ASP A 273 -13.76 18.39 18.91
C ASP A 273 -12.59 19.36 19.11
N GLY A 274 -12.88 20.66 19.22
CA GLY A 274 -11.86 21.70 19.48
C GLY A 274 -11.27 22.36 18.22
N THR A 275 -11.67 21.90 17.03
CA THR A 275 -11.24 22.48 15.75
C THR A 275 -11.74 23.91 15.55
N VAL A 276 -10.89 24.77 14.98
CA VAL A 276 -11.19 26.14 14.57
C VAL A 276 -11.27 26.36 13.06
N SER A 277 -10.56 25.55 12.25
CA SER A 277 -10.60 25.60 10.78
C SER A 277 -10.15 24.27 10.15
N HIS A 278 -10.43 24.10 8.86
CA HIS A 278 -10.17 22.90 8.08
C HIS A 278 -9.32 23.24 6.86
N ASP A 279 -8.23 22.49 6.66
CA ASP A 279 -7.52 22.48 5.38
C ASP A 279 -8.09 21.38 4.50
N VAL A 280 -8.62 21.78 3.33
CA VAL A 280 -9.30 20.89 2.38
C VAL A 280 -8.35 20.53 1.25
N TYR A 281 -8.14 19.23 1.03
CA TYR A 281 -7.38 18.69 -0.09
C TYR A 281 -8.29 17.85 -0.98
N PHE A 282 -8.16 17.96 -2.30
CA PHE A 282 -8.96 17.24 -3.29
C PHE A 282 -8.16 17.05 -4.56
N GLY A 283 -8.19 15.88 -5.20
CA GLY A 283 -7.42 15.60 -6.42
C GLY A 283 -7.77 14.27 -7.06
N GLU A 284 -7.11 13.96 -8.17
CA GLU A 284 -7.20 12.65 -8.87
C GLU A 284 -6.03 11.73 -8.48
N ASP A 285 -5.00 12.30 -7.84
CA ASP A 285 -3.79 11.60 -7.41
C ASP A 285 -3.84 11.36 -5.89
N LEU A 286 -3.77 10.08 -5.50
CA LEU A 286 -3.85 9.66 -4.10
C LEU A 286 -2.65 10.19 -3.30
N ASP A 287 -1.45 10.14 -3.86
CA ASP A 287 -0.23 10.50 -3.15
C ASP A 287 -0.14 12.01 -2.93
N GLU A 288 -0.55 12.80 -3.93
CA GLU A 288 -0.64 14.26 -3.80
C GLU A 288 -1.63 14.65 -2.69
N VAL A 289 -2.83 14.05 -2.67
CA VAL A 289 -3.83 14.33 -1.63
C VAL A 289 -3.37 13.83 -0.27
N SER A 290 -2.75 12.65 -0.21
CA SER A 290 -2.26 12.02 1.03
C SER A 290 -1.09 12.77 1.67
N THR A 291 -0.30 13.47 0.87
CA THR A 291 0.82 14.30 1.35
C THR A 291 0.48 15.79 1.43
N GLY A 292 -0.68 16.20 0.88
CA GLY A 292 -1.03 17.60 0.69
C GLY A 292 -0.11 18.32 -0.30
N ALA A 293 0.53 17.56 -1.20
CA ALA A 293 1.45 18.06 -2.21
C ALA A 293 0.72 18.43 -3.52
N GLY A 294 1.48 18.91 -4.51
CA GLY A 294 0.97 19.26 -5.83
C GLY A 294 -0.09 20.36 -5.78
N ASP A 295 -1.14 20.21 -6.57
CA ASP A 295 -2.29 21.12 -6.60
C ASP A 295 -3.45 20.63 -5.72
N SER A 296 -3.21 19.69 -4.79
CA SER A 296 -4.28 19.04 -4.02
C SER A 296 -4.97 19.97 -3.03
N PHE A 297 -4.25 20.92 -2.40
CA PHE A 297 -4.83 21.88 -1.45
C PHE A 297 -5.83 22.83 -2.14
N ARG A 298 -7.02 22.97 -1.56
CA ARG A 298 -8.14 23.72 -2.12
C ARG A 298 -8.50 24.97 -1.33
N ALA A 299 -8.55 24.86 -0.01
CA ALA A 299 -8.90 25.98 0.86
C ALA A 299 -8.60 25.68 2.33
N ASN A 300 -8.32 26.75 3.09
CA ASN A 300 -8.55 26.77 4.53
C ASN A 300 -9.89 27.45 4.81
N GLN A 301 -10.78 26.80 5.58
CA GLN A 301 -12.11 27.35 5.85
C GLN A 301 -12.68 26.91 7.20
N GLY A 302 -13.68 27.63 7.71
CA GLY A 302 -14.45 27.24 8.89
C GLY A 302 -15.77 26.52 8.57
N ASP A 303 -16.11 26.38 7.29
CA ASP A 303 -17.27 25.61 6.83
C ASP A 303 -16.89 24.12 6.74
N THR A 304 -17.84 23.24 7.06
CA THR A 304 -17.65 21.78 7.06
C THR A 304 -18.06 21.13 5.74
N PHE A 305 -18.01 21.89 4.64
CA PHE A 305 -18.30 21.42 3.30
C PHE A 305 -17.54 22.19 2.21
N TYR A 306 -17.24 21.54 1.09
CA TYR A 306 -16.54 22.11 -0.07
C TYR A 306 -17.19 21.62 -1.37
N ILE A 307 -17.41 22.49 -2.35
CA ILE A 307 -18.10 22.15 -3.61
C ILE A 307 -17.08 21.95 -4.72
N VAL A 308 -17.18 20.82 -5.44
CA VAL A 308 -16.31 20.45 -6.56
C VAL A 308 -17.12 20.15 -7.83
N GLY A 309 -16.51 20.31 -9.01
CA GLY A 309 -17.10 19.95 -10.30
C GLY A 309 -18.21 20.86 -10.82
N PHE A 310 -18.51 21.98 -10.15
CA PHE A 310 -19.54 22.91 -10.61
C PHE A 310 -18.95 23.87 -11.66
N PRO A 311 -19.51 23.95 -12.89
CA PRO A 311 -18.97 24.83 -13.94
C PRO A 311 -18.84 26.29 -13.47
N GLY A 312 -17.62 26.83 -13.48
CA GLY A 312 -17.31 28.18 -13.01
C GLY A 312 -16.78 28.29 -11.57
N TYR A 313 -16.47 27.18 -10.91
CA TYR A 313 -15.80 27.11 -9.60
C TYR A 313 -14.40 26.46 -9.72
N PRO A 314 -13.49 26.69 -8.75
CA PRO A 314 -12.12 26.21 -8.84
C PRO A 314 -12.05 24.69 -8.69
N TYR A 315 -11.80 24.03 -9.82
CA TYR A 315 -11.29 22.67 -9.96
C TYR A 315 -12.19 21.50 -9.51
N PRO A 316 -12.48 20.53 -10.39
CA PRO A 316 -12.34 20.57 -11.86
C PRO A 316 -13.54 21.27 -12.53
N ASP A 317 -13.39 21.64 -13.82
CA ASP A 317 -14.49 22.11 -14.69
C ASP A 317 -15.46 20.93 -15.02
N GLY A 318 -16.10 20.38 -13.99
CA GLY A 318 -16.87 19.14 -14.04
C GLY A 318 -16.06 17.91 -13.61
N LEU A 319 -16.66 17.06 -12.77
CA LEU A 319 -16.12 15.73 -12.46
C LEU A 319 -16.28 14.83 -13.69
N VAL A 320 -15.26 14.04 -13.99
CA VAL A 320 -15.17 13.25 -15.22
C VAL A 320 -15.67 11.81 -14.96
N PRO A 321 -16.60 11.28 -15.79
CA PRO A 321 -16.99 9.86 -15.73
C PRO A 321 -15.80 8.91 -15.90
N GLY A 322 -15.69 7.93 -15.00
CA GLY A 322 -14.60 6.96 -14.95
C GLY A 322 -13.40 7.40 -14.11
N THR A 323 -13.47 8.56 -13.45
CA THR A 323 -12.40 9.09 -12.61
C THR A 323 -12.70 8.86 -11.12
N THR A 324 -11.69 8.41 -10.39
CA THR A 324 -11.67 8.38 -8.92
C THR A 324 -11.07 9.68 -8.41
N TYR A 325 -11.75 10.30 -7.45
CA TYR A 325 -11.28 11.50 -6.78
C TYR A 325 -10.97 11.19 -5.32
N TYR A 326 -9.84 11.71 -4.85
CA TYR A 326 -9.34 11.60 -3.48
C TYR A 326 -9.47 12.94 -2.77
N TRP A 327 -9.75 12.92 -1.47
CA TRP A 327 -9.85 14.12 -0.67
C TRP A 327 -9.52 13.86 0.79
N ARG A 328 -8.96 14.87 1.44
CA ARG A 328 -8.49 14.82 2.83
C ARG A 328 -8.85 16.12 3.52
N ILE A 329 -9.15 16.05 4.81
CA ILE A 329 -9.44 17.22 5.63
C ILE A 329 -8.52 17.22 6.84
N ASP A 330 -7.63 18.21 6.92
CA ASP A 330 -6.79 18.39 8.10
C ASP A 330 -7.47 19.35 9.09
N GLU A 331 -7.57 18.92 10.34
CA GLU A 331 -8.20 19.68 11.41
C GLU A 331 -7.19 20.58 12.09
N ILE A 332 -7.52 21.86 12.24
CA ILE A 332 -6.65 22.84 12.88
C ILE A 332 -7.25 23.26 14.21
N GLU A 333 -6.48 23.10 15.28
CA GLU A 333 -6.85 23.51 16.63
C GLU A 333 -6.57 24.99 16.91
N ALA A 334 -7.15 25.51 17.99
CA ALA A 334 -7.02 26.92 18.36
C ALA A 334 -5.57 27.37 18.66
N ASP A 335 -4.67 26.44 18.96
CA ASP A 335 -3.25 26.72 19.18
C ASP A 335 -2.38 26.56 17.91
N GLY A 336 -3.00 26.22 16.78
CA GLY A 336 -2.35 26.02 15.49
C GLY A 336 -1.84 24.59 15.24
N THR A 337 -2.12 23.65 16.14
CA THR A 337 -1.86 22.22 15.89
C THR A 337 -2.68 21.75 14.69
N ILE A 338 -2.03 21.07 13.75
CA ILE A 338 -2.65 20.47 12.57
C ILE A 338 -2.71 18.96 12.81
N ASN A 339 -3.90 18.40 12.70
CA ASN A 339 -4.15 16.96 12.76
C ASN A 339 -4.53 16.49 11.36
N PRO A 340 -3.60 15.86 10.61
CA PRO A 340 -3.88 15.38 9.26
C PRO A 340 -5.03 14.38 9.25
N GLY A 341 -5.98 14.57 8.34
CA GLY A 341 -7.13 13.67 8.19
C GLY A 341 -6.78 12.38 7.45
N ASP A 342 -7.71 11.43 7.49
CA ASP A 342 -7.65 10.27 6.60
C ASP A 342 -7.99 10.67 5.17
N VAL A 343 -7.43 9.96 4.18
CA VAL A 343 -7.75 10.20 2.77
C VAL A 343 -9.00 9.40 2.40
N TRP A 344 -10.04 10.10 1.97
CA TRP A 344 -11.27 9.53 1.46
C TRP A 344 -11.31 9.59 -0.05
N SER A 345 -12.18 8.79 -0.66
CA SER A 345 -12.33 8.71 -2.11
C SER A 345 -13.78 8.54 -2.55
N PHE A 346 -14.09 8.91 -3.79
CA PHE A 346 -15.30 8.48 -4.49
C PHE A 346 -15.03 8.39 -5.99
N THR A 347 -15.83 7.59 -6.69
CA THR A 347 -15.66 7.35 -8.13
C THR A 347 -16.90 7.78 -8.90
N ILE A 348 -16.71 8.53 -9.99
CA ILE A 348 -17.79 8.76 -10.96
C ILE A 348 -17.84 7.54 -11.88
N PRO A 349 -19.00 6.88 -12.07
CA PRO A 349 -19.09 5.72 -12.96
C PRO A 349 -18.54 6.01 -14.36
N PRO A 350 -17.86 5.06 -15.02
CA PRO A 350 -17.52 5.21 -16.43
C PRO A 350 -18.79 5.19 -17.29
N LYS A 351 -18.71 5.66 -18.53
CA LYS A 351 -19.84 5.60 -19.48
C LYS A 351 -20.15 4.19 -19.99
N THR A 352 -19.25 3.25 -19.78
CA THR A 352 -19.39 1.83 -20.15
C THR A 352 -19.82 1.00 -18.94
N ALA A 353 -20.32 -0.20 -19.19
CA ALA A 353 -20.61 -1.16 -18.13
C ALA A 353 -19.32 -1.48 -17.35
N PHE A 354 -19.43 -1.67 -16.04
CA PHE A 354 -18.29 -1.94 -15.16
C PHE A 354 -18.67 -2.90 -14.02
N ASN A 355 -17.69 -3.32 -13.22
CA ASN A 355 -17.85 -4.29 -12.13
C ASN A 355 -18.66 -5.55 -12.55
N PRO A 356 -18.15 -6.32 -13.53
CA PRO A 356 -18.81 -7.54 -13.98
C PRO A 356 -18.81 -8.62 -12.89
N ASN A 357 -19.87 -9.40 -12.84
CA ASN A 357 -19.95 -10.68 -12.14
C ASN A 357 -20.42 -11.76 -13.13
N PRO A 358 -19.63 -12.82 -13.38
CA PRO A 358 -18.29 -13.07 -12.85
C PRO A 358 -17.29 -11.97 -13.21
N ALA A 359 -16.30 -11.74 -12.34
CA ALA A 359 -15.22 -10.82 -12.59
C ALA A 359 -14.46 -11.19 -13.89
N ASP A 360 -13.83 -10.22 -14.55
CA ASP A 360 -13.00 -10.51 -15.73
C ASP A 360 -11.86 -11.46 -15.37
N GLY A 361 -11.75 -12.56 -16.11
CA GLY A 361 -10.80 -13.63 -15.87
C GLY A 361 -11.22 -14.61 -14.77
N ALA A 362 -12.44 -14.52 -14.22
CA ALA A 362 -12.91 -15.45 -13.19
C ALA A 362 -12.80 -16.91 -13.65
N GLU A 363 -12.41 -17.78 -12.72
CA GLU A 363 -12.15 -19.19 -13.00
C GLU A 363 -13.19 -20.08 -12.32
N PHE A 364 -13.45 -21.25 -12.93
CA PHE A 364 -14.33 -22.29 -12.39
C PHE A 364 -15.78 -21.83 -12.11
N VAL A 365 -16.28 -20.88 -12.90
CA VAL A 365 -17.64 -20.33 -12.79
C VAL A 365 -18.69 -21.39 -13.14
N ASP A 366 -19.72 -21.51 -12.30
CA ASP A 366 -20.81 -22.46 -12.48
C ASP A 366 -21.45 -22.40 -13.88
N VAL A 367 -21.79 -23.57 -14.42
CA VAL A 367 -22.30 -23.70 -15.78
C VAL A 367 -23.71 -23.09 -15.97
N ASP A 368 -24.44 -22.81 -14.89
CA ASP A 368 -25.75 -22.17 -14.89
C ASP A 368 -25.70 -20.69 -14.42
N VAL A 369 -24.52 -20.06 -14.51
CA VAL A 369 -24.26 -18.67 -14.08
C VAL A 369 -25.26 -17.65 -14.66
N GLU A 370 -25.64 -16.69 -13.82
CA GLU A 370 -26.28 -15.44 -14.23
C GLU A 370 -25.23 -14.34 -14.21
N LEU A 371 -25.01 -13.72 -15.36
CA LEU A 371 -24.08 -12.59 -15.49
C LEU A 371 -24.76 -11.33 -14.94
N SER A 372 -24.03 -10.48 -14.24
CA SER A 372 -24.49 -9.16 -13.82
C SER A 372 -23.39 -8.11 -13.90
N TRP A 373 -23.74 -6.84 -13.96
CA TRP A 373 -22.80 -5.71 -14.05
C TRP A 373 -23.40 -4.46 -13.41
N MET A 374 -22.56 -3.46 -13.17
CA MET A 374 -23.00 -2.09 -12.88
C MET A 374 -23.15 -1.30 -14.19
N ALA A 375 -24.29 -0.63 -14.32
CA ALA A 375 -24.61 0.20 -15.47
C ALA A 375 -23.67 1.40 -15.55
N GLY A 376 -23.25 1.77 -16.77
CA GLY A 376 -22.46 2.98 -16.98
C GLY A 376 -23.21 4.27 -16.62
N PHE A 377 -22.48 5.36 -16.44
CA PHE A 377 -23.01 6.68 -16.08
C PHE A 377 -24.17 7.10 -17.00
N SER A 378 -25.34 7.34 -16.41
CA SER A 378 -26.59 7.70 -17.11
C SER A 378 -27.12 6.65 -18.11
N ALA A 379 -26.63 5.41 -18.07
CA ALA A 379 -27.13 4.37 -18.97
C ALA A 379 -28.60 4.02 -18.69
N LEU A 380 -29.37 3.90 -19.76
CA LEU A 380 -30.81 3.58 -19.74
C LEU A 380 -31.11 2.17 -20.23
N LEU A 381 -30.24 1.64 -21.08
CA LEU A 381 -30.43 0.39 -21.80
C LEU A 381 -29.09 -0.29 -22.08
N HIS A 382 -29.09 -1.62 -22.00
CA HIS A 382 -27.91 -2.46 -22.13
C HIS A 382 -28.06 -3.41 -23.31
N THR A 383 -26.98 -3.67 -24.06
CA THR A 383 -26.95 -4.71 -25.10
C THR A 383 -25.86 -5.71 -24.80
N VAL A 384 -26.24 -6.95 -24.48
CA VAL A 384 -25.30 -8.01 -24.09
C VAL A 384 -24.90 -8.87 -25.28
N TYR A 385 -23.61 -9.14 -25.40
CA TYR A 385 -23.02 -10.08 -26.35
C TYR A 385 -22.32 -11.17 -25.56
N PHE A 386 -22.54 -12.44 -25.91
CA PHE A 386 -22.02 -13.60 -25.18
C PHE A 386 -21.65 -14.71 -26.17
N GLY A 387 -20.49 -15.35 -25.97
CA GLY A 387 -20.04 -16.45 -26.80
C GLY A 387 -18.70 -17.03 -26.33
N ASP A 388 -18.18 -18.04 -27.02
CA ASP A 388 -16.88 -18.67 -26.75
C ASP A 388 -15.74 -18.13 -27.64
N SER A 389 -16.03 -17.07 -28.41
CA SER A 389 -15.12 -16.45 -29.37
C SER A 389 -14.99 -14.97 -29.05
N PHE A 390 -13.79 -14.56 -28.62
CA PHE A 390 -13.48 -13.16 -28.31
C PHE A 390 -13.75 -12.25 -29.52
N ASP A 391 -13.33 -12.64 -30.73
CA ASP A 391 -13.49 -11.80 -31.92
C ASP A 391 -14.96 -11.60 -32.28
N ASP A 392 -15.77 -12.66 -32.16
CA ASP A 392 -17.21 -12.56 -32.41
C ASP A 392 -17.88 -11.64 -31.38
N VAL A 393 -17.55 -11.80 -30.09
CA VAL A 393 -18.09 -10.95 -29.03
C VAL A 393 -17.60 -9.51 -29.13
N SER A 394 -16.33 -9.28 -29.47
CA SER A 394 -15.71 -7.95 -29.59
C SER A 394 -16.18 -7.18 -30.83
N THR A 395 -16.59 -7.86 -31.90
CA THR A 395 -17.04 -7.22 -33.14
C THR A 395 -18.56 -7.25 -33.34
N ALA A 396 -19.29 -8.01 -32.51
CA ALA A 396 -20.74 -8.09 -32.58
C ALA A 396 -21.41 -6.71 -32.45
N ALA A 397 -22.53 -6.55 -33.16
CA ALA A 397 -23.35 -5.34 -33.18
C ALA A 397 -24.82 -5.71 -33.39
N GLY A 398 -25.74 -4.86 -32.93
CA GLY A 398 -27.17 -5.00 -33.19
C GLY A 398 -27.87 -6.09 -32.36
N GLY A 399 -27.38 -6.33 -31.13
CA GLY A 399 -28.02 -7.22 -30.17
C GLY A 399 -29.38 -6.69 -29.68
N ILE A 400 -30.08 -7.50 -28.88
CA ILE A 400 -31.34 -7.10 -28.26
C ILE A 400 -31.01 -6.25 -27.03
N SER A 401 -31.60 -5.07 -26.99
CA SER A 401 -31.48 -4.17 -25.84
C SER A 401 -32.44 -4.58 -24.72
N GLN A 402 -31.96 -4.48 -23.48
CA GLN A 402 -32.71 -4.77 -22.26
C GLN A 402 -32.50 -3.68 -21.20
N GLY A 403 -33.42 -3.60 -20.24
CA GLY A 403 -33.34 -2.65 -19.11
C GLY A 403 -32.78 -3.26 -17.83
N ASP A 404 -32.64 -4.60 -17.76
CA ASP A 404 -32.06 -5.27 -16.60
C ASP A 404 -30.54 -5.33 -16.74
N THR A 405 -29.82 -5.20 -15.62
CA THR A 405 -28.36 -5.35 -15.53
C THR A 405 -27.91 -6.79 -15.25
N THR A 406 -28.74 -7.76 -15.67
CA THR A 406 -28.44 -9.20 -15.56
C THR A 406 -28.72 -9.93 -16.86
N TYR A 407 -27.99 -11.01 -17.11
CA TYR A 407 -28.14 -11.82 -18.31
C TYR A 407 -27.91 -13.30 -18.01
N ARG A 408 -28.90 -14.15 -18.33
CA ARG A 408 -28.77 -15.60 -18.29
C ARG A 408 -28.57 -16.16 -19.70
N PRO A 409 -27.47 -16.87 -19.99
CA PRO A 409 -27.28 -17.52 -21.29
C PRO A 409 -28.42 -18.51 -21.61
N PHE A 410 -29.24 -18.20 -22.62
CA PHE A 410 -30.53 -18.87 -22.87
C PHE A 410 -30.46 -20.29 -23.49
N PHE A 411 -29.28 -20.89 -23.65
CA PHE A 411 -29.09 -22.12 -24.44
C PHE A 411 -28.89 -23.42 -23.63
N GLY A 412 -29.03 -23.38 -22.30
CA GLY A 412 -28.75 -24.50 -21.40
C GLY A 412 -27.43 -24.32 -20.64
N PRO A 413 -27.02 -25.28 -19.79
CA PRO A 413 -25.78 -25.18 -19.04
C PRO A 413 -24.60 -25.01 -20.00
N LEU A 414 -23.66 -24.15 -19.62
CA LEU A 414 -22.41 -23.93 -20.35
C LEU A 414 -21.57 -25.22 -20.41
N GLU A 415 -20.70 -25.30 -21.41
CA GLU A 415 -19.77 -26.43 -21.54
C GLU A 415 -18.70 -26.34 -20.44
N LEU A 416 -18.32 -27.47 -19.84
CA LEU A 416 -17.20 -27.56 -18.91
C LEU A 416 -15.86 -27.31 -19.61
N GLU A 417 -14.85 -26.96 -18.83
CA GLU A 417 -13.46 -26.74 -19.26
C GLU A 417 -13.31 -25.68 -20.38
N LYS A 418 -14.19 -24.68 -20.40
CA LYS A 418 -14.30 -23.73 -21.52
C LYS A 418 -14.27 -22.28 -21.07
N VAL A 419 -13.63 -21.43 -21.87
CA VAL A 419 -13.61 -19.98 -21.70
C VAL A 419 -14.74 -19.34 -22.50
N TYR A 420 -15.53 -18.51 -21.83
CA TYR A 420 -16.57 -17.69 -22.43
C TYR A 420 -16.21 -16.21 -22.34
N TYR A 421 -16.62 -15.47 -23.34
CA TYR A 421 -16.43 -14.03 -23.49
C TYR A 421 -17.78 -13.34 -23.52
N TRP A 422 -17.85 -12.16 -22.92
CA TRP A 422 -19.05 -11.35 -22.93
C TRP A 422 -18.73 -9.86 -22.86
N ARG A 423 -19.66 -9.05 -23.37
CA ARG A 423 -19.52 -7.60 -23.46
C ARG A 423 -20.89 -6.98 -23.29
N VAL A 424 -20.95 -5.82 -22.63
CA VAL A 424 -22.17 -5.04 -22.50
C VAL A 424 -21.97 -3.65 -23.10
N ASP A 425 -22.75 -3.33 -24.12
CA ASP A 425 -22.78 -1.97 -24.67
C ASP A 425 -23.87 -1.15 -23.96
N GLU A 426 -23.52 0.06 -23.52
CA GLU A 426 -24.38 0.95 -22.74
C GLU A 426 -24.99 2.06 -23.60
N PHE A 427 -26.27 2.34 -23.44
CA PHE A 427 -26.97 3.42 -24.16
C PHE A 427 -27.58 4.43 -23.18
N ASP A 428 -27.16 5.70 -23.27
CA ASP A 428 -27.56 6.78 -22.36
C ASP A 428 -28.80 7.59 -22.83
N GLY A 429 -29.41 7.20 -23.94
CA GLY A 429 -30.50 7.94 -24.58
C GLY A 429 -30.08 8.80 -25.77
N ALA A 430 -28.78 9.06 -25.93
CA ALA A 430 -28.19 9.80 -27.04
C ALA A 430 -27.18 8.94 -27.83
N ASP A 431 -26.22 8.33 -27.12
CA ASP A 431 -25.09 7.61 -27.69
C ASP A 431 -25.00 6.18 -27.12
N THR A 432 -24.36 5.29 -27.88
CA THR A 432 -24.03 3.93 -27.45
C THR A 432 -22.52 3.81 -27.21
N TYR A 433 -22.14 3.41 -26.00
CA TYR A 433 -20.77 3.19 -25.60
C TYR A 433 -20.46 1.70 -25.62
N LYS A 434 -19.50 1.31 -26.45
CA LYS A 434 -19.04 -0.08 -26.54
C LYS A 434 -18.30 -0.43 -25.25
N GLY A 435 -18.75 -1.46 -24.55
CA GLY A 435 -18.10 -1.91 -23.30
C GLY A 435 -16.83 -2.71 -23.54
N ASP A 436 -16.14 -2.99 -22.44
CA ASP A 436 -15.01 -3.92 -22.42
C ASP A 436 -15.47 -5.37 -22.57
N VAL A 437 -14.61 -6.21 -23.15
CA VAL A 437 -14.88 -7.64 -23.30
C VAL A 437 -14.30 -8.36 -22.10
N TRP A 438 -15.16 -8.92 -21.28
CA TRP A 438 -14.82 -9.73 -20.13
C TRP A 438 -14.80 -11.22 -20.48
N ALA A 439 -14.05 -12.01 -19.73
CA ALA A 439 -13.96 -13.45 -19.89
C ALA A 439 -14.14 -14.19 -18.56
N PHE A 440 -14.57 -15.45 -18.61
CA PHE A 440 -14.49 -16.38 -17.48
C PHE A 440 -14.34 -17.82 -17.99
N SER A 441 -13.85 -18.72 -17.13
CA SER A 441 -13.75 -20.15 -17.43
C SER A 441 -14.70 -20.98 -16.57
N THR A 442 -15.20 -22.09 -17.11
CA THR A 442 -16.04 -23.07 -16.39
C THR A 442 -15.20 -24.15 -15.68
N PRO A 443 -15.76 -24.92 -14.72
CA PRO A 443 -15.02 -25.92 -13.95
C PRO A 443 -14.20 -26.89 -14.81
N GLY A 444 -13.00 -27.21 -14.33
CA GLY A 444 -12.04 -28.11 -14.98
C GLY A 444 -11.20 -27.47 -16.10
N ALA A 445 -11.37 -26.17 -16.39
CA ALA A 445 -10.51 -25.45 -17.32
C ALA A 445 -9.09 -25.25 -16.75
N VAL A 446 -8.15 -24.85 -17.61
CA VAL A 446 -6.83 -24.39 -17.16
C VAL A 446 -7.00 -23.18 -16.24
N GLY A 447 -6.31 -23.16 -15.10
CA GLY A 447 -6.52 -22.17 -14.03
C GLY A 447 -5.33 -22.04 -13.08
N ASN A 448 -5.53 -21.30 -12.00
CA ASN A 448 -4.56 -21.03 -10.92
C ASN A 448 -3.19 -20.58 -11.46
N PRO A 449 -3.11 -19.46 -12.21
CA PRO A 449 -1.85 -18.93 -12.69
C PRO A 449 -0.95 -18.47 -11.54
N ASP A 450 0.35 -18.74 -11.69
CA ASP A 450 1.42 -18.20 -10.88
C ASP A 450 2.45 -17.57 -11.83
N PRO A 451 2.76 -16.26 -11.77
CA PRO A 451 2.12 -15.25 -10.92
C PRO A 451 0.61 -15.15 -11.16
N ALA A 452 -0.12 -14.76 -10.11
CA ALA A 452 -1.55 -14.54 -10.18
C ALA A 452 -1.92 -13.55 -11.30
N ASN A 453 -3.10 -13.69 -11.89
CA ASN A 453 -3.55 -12.78 -12.93
C ASN A 453 -3.66 -11.34 -12.40
N GLY A 454 -2.96 -10.41 -13.03
CA GLY A 454 -2.88 -9.01 -12.63
C GLY A 454 -1.78 -8.71 -11.61
N ALA A 455 -0.92 -9.68 -11.27
CA ALA A 455 0.16 -9.46 -10.30
C ALA A 455 1.13 -8.35 -10.76
N THR A 456 1.47 -7.45 -9.85
CA THR A 456 2.48 -6.41 -10.04
C THR A 456 3.72 -6.71 -9.19
N GLY A 457 4.84 -6.05 -9.46
CA GLY A 457 6.06 -6.26 -8.67
C GLY A 457 6.69 -7.65 -8.84
N VAL A 458 6.37 -8.35 -9.94
CA VAL A 458 6.88 -9.69 -10.20
C VAL A 458 8.37 -9.63 -10.52
N GLN A 459 9.18 -10.50 -9.92
CA GLN A 459 10.61 -10.54 -10.22
C GLN A 459 10.85 -10.86 -11.72
N MET A 460 11.84 -10.23 -12.34
CA MET A 460 12.13 -10.42 -13.77
C MET A 460 12.48 -11.86 -14.16
N ASN A 461 12.86 -12.70 -13.20
CA ASN A 461 13.20 -14.12 -13.40
C ASN A 461 12.09 -15.06 -12.88
N ALA A 462 10.88 -14.55 -12.67
CA ALA A 462 9.75 -15.35 -12.21
C ALA A 462 9.46 -16.53 -13.15
N THR A 463 9.19 -17.68 -12.56
CA THR A 463 8.74 -18.88 -13.27
C THR A 463 7.23 -18.86 -13.35
N LEU A 464 6.67 -19.18 -14.52
CA LEU A 464 5.22 -19.25 -14.72
C LEU A 464 4.71 -20.66 -14.36
N GLY A 465 3.67 -20.79 -13.55
CA GLY A 465 3.04 -22.04 -13.12
C GLY A 465 1.51 -22.02 -13.29
N TRP A 466 0.87 -23.17 -13.48
CA TRP A 466 -0.59 -23.26 -13.64
C TRP A 466 -1.14 -24.62 -13.21
N THR A 467 -2.46 -24.72 -13.07
CA THR A 467 -3.19 -25.99 -12.97
C THR A 467 -3.68 -26.42 -14.36
N PRO A 468 -3.43 -27.67 -14.80
CA PRO A 468 -3.86 -28.13 -16.11
C PRO A 468 -5.38 -28.38 -16.12
N ALA A 469 -6.01 -28.35 -17.30
CA ALA A 469 -7.41 -28.74 -17.42
C ALA A 469 -7.59 -30.25 -17.13
N ASP A 470 -8.75 -30.64 -16.60
CA ASP A 470 -9.04 -32.02 -16.14
C ASP A 470 -8.91 -33.06 -17.26
N SER A 471 -9.28 -32.70 -18.50
CA SER A 471 -9.17 -33.57 -19.67
C SER A 471 -7.84 -33.47 -20.42
N ALA A 472 -6.91 -32.60 -19.98
CA ALA A 472 -5.69 -32.30 -20.74
C ALA A 472 -4.72 -33.49 -20.80
N THR A 473 -4.24 -33.79 -22.00
CA THR A 473 -3.11 -34.70 -22.26
C THR A 473 -1.77 -33.96 -22.35
N SER A 474 -1.80 -32.68 -22.69
CA SER A 474 -0.67 -31.74 -22.71
C SER A 474 -1.20 -30.30 -22.72
N SER A 475 -0.32 -29.33 -22.56
CA SER A 475 -0.63 -27.89 -22.68
C SER A 475 0.27 -27.22 -23.70
N GLU A 476 -0.18 -26.11 -24.28
CA GLU A 476 0.61 -25.20 -25.11
C GLU A 476 0.72 -23.84 -24.44
N VAL A 477 1.95 -23.30 -24.28
CA VAL A 477 2.21 -22.05 -23.55
C VAL A 477 2.45 -20.90 -24.51
N TYR A 478 1.88 -19.73 -24.21
CA TYR A 478 2.01 -18.49 -24.98
C TYR A 478 2.38 -17.33 -24.06
N LEU A 479 3.37 -16.51 -24.44
CA LEU A 479 3.84 -15.36 -23.64
C LEU A 479 4.27 -14.20 -24.57
N GLY A 480 3.83 -12.98 -24.27
CA GLY A 480 4.19 -11.77 -25.01
C GLY A 480 3.90 -10.49 -24.23
N THR A 481 4.18 -9.33 -24.83
CA THR A 481 3.93 -8.01 -24.23
C THR A 481 2.69 -7.31 -24.82
N ASP A 482 1.96 -7.99 -25.70
CA ASP A 482 0.73 -7.50 -26.33
C ASP A 482 -0.41 -8.49 -26.03
N LYS A 483 -1.42 -8.02 -25.29
CA LYS A 483 -2.56 -8.83 -24.83
C LYS A 483 -3.33 -9.45 -26.00
N ASP A 484 -3.53 -8.70 -27.07
CA ASP A 484 -4.31 -9.13 -28.24
C ASP A 484 -3.53 -10.12 -29.10
N ALA A 485 -2.21 -9.91 -29.24
CA ALA A 485 -1.32 -10.86 -29.90
C ALA A 485 -1.32 -12.21 -29.17
N VAL A 486 -1.20 -12.20 -27.83
CA VAL A 486 -1.27 -13.43 -27.03
C VAL A 486 -2.65 -14.07 -27.15
N ARG A 487 -3.75 -13.31 -27.05
CA ARG A 487 -5.12 -13.82 -27.18
C ARG A 487 -5.42 -14.46 -28.55
N SER A 488 -4.81 -13.96 -29.61
CA SER A 488 -4.99 -14.47 -30.97
C SER A 488 -3.95 -15.54 -31.36
N ALA A 489 -2.88 -15.71 -30.56
CA ALA A 489 -1.76 -16.58 -30.86
C ALA A 489 -2.15 -18.04 -31.15
N THR A 490 -1.35 -18.68 -32.00
CA THR A 490 -1.40 -20.11 -32.35
C THR A 490 0.01 -20.69 -32.26
N SER A 491 0.18 -22.01 -32.38
CA SER A 491 1.51 -22.67 -32.35
C SER A 491 2.50 -22.24 -33.45
N THR A 492 2.10 -21.33 -34.34
CA THR A 492 2.97 -20.69 -35.35
C THR A 492 3.32 -19.23 -35.03
N SER A 493 2.71 -18.66 -34.00
CA SER A 493 2.88 -17.25 -33.61
C SER A 493 4.18 -17.03 -32.82
N PRO A 494 4.76 -15.81 -32.87
CA PRO A 494 5.94 -15.45 -32.08
C PRO A 494 5.78 -15.64 -30.56
N GLU A 495 4.56 -15.59 -30.06
CA GLU A 495 4.21 -15.74 -28.64
C GLU A 495 4.29 -17.20 -28.16
N TYR A 496 4.30 -18.18 -29.07
CA TYR A 496 4.34 -19.60 -28.71
C TYR A 496 5.65 -19.97 -28.02
N ARG A 497 5.57 -20.67 -26.88
CA ARG A 497 6.71 -21.10 -26.05
C ARG A 497 6.89 -22.61 -25.98
N GLY A 498 6.06 -23.36 -26.70
CA GLY A 498 6.16 -24.81 -26.80
C GLY A 498 5.09 -25.55 -26.01
N SER A 499 5.13 -26.88 -26.12
CA SER A 499 4.21 -27.78 -25.45
C SER A 499 4.81 -28.35 -24.16
N LYS A 500 3.93 -28.58 -23.17
CA LYS A 500 4.24 -29.17 -21.86
C LYS A 500 3.40 -30.42 -21.65
N LEU A 501 4.04 -31.50 -21.23
CA LEU A 501 3.33 -32.73 -20.87
C LEU A 501 2.65 -32.56 -19.51
N LEU A 502 1.61 -33.35 -19.27
CA LEU A 502 0.97 -33.42 -17.95
C LEU A 502 2.00 -33.82 -16.87
N GLY A 503 2.01 -33.11 -15.75
CA GLY A 503 3.00 -33.18 -14.67
C GLY A 503 4.23 -32.27 -14.88
N SER A 504 4.13 -31.27 -15.76
CA SER A 504 5.18 -30.28 -16.02
C SER A 504 4.61 -28.87 -16.23
N GLU A 505 3.66 -28.49 -15.37
CA GLU A 505 2.91 -27.23 -15.40
C GLU A 505 3.73 -26.04 -14.88
N SER A 506 4.90 -25.88 -15.48
CA SER A 506 5.84 -24.81 -15.19
C SER A 506 6.61 -24.41 -16.45
N PHE A 507 6.84 -23.10 -16.60
CA PHE A 507 7.60 -22.50 -17.68
C PHE A 507 8.48 -21.36 -17.16
N ASP A 508 9.79 -21.57 -17.21
CA ASP A 508 10.80 -20.52 -16.99
C ASP A 508 10.97 -19.70 -18.28
N PRO A 509 10.55 -18.42 -18.31
CA PRO A 509 10.71 -17.55 -19.47
C PRO A 509 12.16 -17.02 -19.63
N GLY A 510 13.03 -17.25 -18.65
CA GLY A 510 14.29 -16.56 -18.48
C GLY A 510 14.09 -15.13 -17.95
N LYS A 511 15.12 -14.29 -18.07
CA LYS A 511 15.05 -12.89 -17.63
C LYS A 511 14.13 -12.07 -18.55
N LEU A 512 13.08 -11.51 -17.95
CA LEU A 512 12.12 -10.58 -18.53
C LEU A 512 12.64 -9.13 -18.45
N ALA A 513 11.98 -8.22 -19.18
CA ALA A 513 12.30 -6.80 -19.16
C ALA A 513 11.88 -6.16 -17.84
N TRP A 514 12.62 -5.13 -17.41
CA TRP A 514 12.33 -4.31 -16.23
C TRP A 514 11.02 -3.52 -16.39
N HIS A 515 10.23 -3.39 -15.31
CA HIS A 515 9.01 -2.56 -15.27
C HIS A 515 8.16 -2.66 -16.54
N SER A 516 7.77 -3.89 -16.87
CA SER A 516 7.16 -4.24 -18.15
C SER A 516 5.97 -5.17 -17.94
N ALA A 517 4.85 -4.83 -18.58
CA ALA A 517 3.67 -5.69 -18.61
C ALA A 517 3.86 -6.88 -19.57
N TYR A 518 3.47 -8.06 -19.10
CA TYR A 518 3.43 -9.31 -19.85
C TYR A 518 2.03 -9.91 -19.81
N TYR A 519 1.68 -10.58 -20.91
CA TYR A 519 0.46 -11.34 -21.07
C TYR A 519 0.81 -12.76 -21.45
N TRP A 520 0.09 -13.72 -20.89
CA TRP A 520 0.34 -15.12 -21.16
C TRP A 520 -0.95 -15.94 -21.12
N ARG A 521 -0.92 -17.07 -21.81
CA ARG A 521 -2.07 -17.96 -21.95
C ARG A 521 -1.56 -19.39 -22.04
N VAL A 522 -2.34 -20.31 -21.49
CA VAL A 522 -2.08 -21.74 -21.62
C VAL A 522 -3.30 -22.41 -22.27
N ASP A 523 -3.08 -23.11 -23.38
CA ASP A 523 -4.12 -23.83 -24.10
C ASP A 523 -4.07 -25.31 -23.72
N SER A 524 -5.23 -25.89 -23.41
CA SER A 524 -5.34 -27.32 -23.08
C SER A 524 -5.48 -28.16 -24.34
N ILE A 525 -4.75 -29.28 -24.37
CA ILE A 525 -4.74 -30.22 -25.48
C ILE A 525 -5.29 -31.57 -25.02
N ASP A 526 -6.46 -31.97 -25.52
CA ASP A 526 -6.92 -33.36 -25.49
C ASP A 526 -6.74 -33.98 -26.88
N SER A 527 -5.82 -34.94 -27.00
CA SER A 527 -5.56 -35.65 -28.26
C SER A 527 -6.70 -36.54 -28.75
N THR A 528 -7.72 -36.78 -27.92
CA THR A 528 -8.87 -37.64 -28.22
C THR A 528 -10.12 -36.86 -28.64
N ASN A 529 -10.15 -35.54 -28.42
CA ASN A 529 -11.27 -34.68 -28.74
C ASN A 529 -10.99 -33.82 -29.99
N ALA A 530 -11.90 -33.83 -30.95
CA ALA A 530 -11.76 -33.05 -32.18
C ALA A 530 -11.96 -31.53 -31.98
N ALA A 531 -12.50 -31.11 -30.82
CA ALA A 531 -12.65 -29.70 -30.44
C ALA A 531 -11.38 -29.10 -29.81
N SER A 532 -10.39 -29.93 -29.46
CA SER A 532 -9.07 -29.51 -28.97
C SER A 532 -8.21 -28.94 -30.12
N PRO A 533 -7.39 -27.90 -29.89
CA PRO A 533 -7.06 -27.27 -28.59
C PRO A 533 -8.13 -26.31 -28.08
N TRP A 534 -8.29 -26.22 -26.75
CA TRP A 534 -9.12 -25.19 -26.12
C TRP A 534 -8.25 -24.06 -25.60
N LYS A 535 -8.61 -22.82 -25.96
CA LYS A 535 -7.88 -21.64 -25.51
C LYS A 535 -8.17 -21.35 -24.04
N GLY A 536 -7.11 -21.13 -23.26
CA GLY A 536 -7.24 -20.68 -21.86
C GLY A 536 -7.53 -19.19 -21.73
N ASN A 537 -7.70 -18.74 -20.48
CA ASN A 537 -7.77 -17.32 -20.14
C ASN A 537 -6.43 -16.63 -20.44
N VAL A 538 -6.48 -15.36 -20.86
CA VAL A 538 -5.27 -14.54 -20.98
C VAL A 538 -5.02 -13.88 -19.63
N TRP A 539 -3.95 -14.32 -18.98
CA TRP A 539 -3.49 -13.76 -17.73
C TRP A 539 -2.44 -12.68 -17.98
N SER A 540 -2.25 -11.79 -17.01
CA SER A 540 -1.27 -10.71 -17.06
C SER A 540 -0.44 -10.62 -15.79
N PHE A 541 0.76 -10.05 -15.90
CA PHE A 541 1.54 -9.59 -14.76
C PHE A 541 2.49 -8.47 -15.19
N GLU A 542 2.98 -7.69 -14.24
CA GLU A 542 3.98 -6.65 -14.46
C GLU A 542 5.25 -6.93 -13.66
N THR A 543 6.39 -6.86 -14.33
CA THR A 543 7.68 -7.02 -13.67
C THR A 543 8.00 -5.81 -12.79
N ALA A 544 8.70 -6.04 -11.68
CA ALA A 544 9.10 -4.98 -10.76
C ALA A 544 10.00 -3.91 -11.42
N ASP A 545 9.94 -2.70 -10.86
CA ASP A 545 10.87 -1.61 -11.11
C ASP A 545 12.02 -1.58 -10.08
N PHE A 546 12.26 -2.72 -9.42
CA PHE A 546 13.36 -3.00 -8.51
C PHE A 546 13.85 -4.45 -8.66
N ILE A 547 15.03 -4.76 -8.12
CA ILE A 547 15.47 -6.14 -7.92
C ILE A 547 15.23 -6.51 -6.46
N THR A 548 14.43 -7.55 -6.22
CA THR A 548 14.29 -8.14 -4.88
C THR A 548 15.55 -8.92 -4.52
N VAL A 549 16.12 -8.61 -3.36
CA VAL A 549 17.17 -9.40 -2.71
C VAL A 549 16.53 -10.46 -1.82
N ASP A 550 15.53 -10.07 -1.02
CA ASP A 550 14.67 -10.95 -0.24
C ASP A 550 13.36 -10.21 0.07
N ASP A 551 12.22 -10.85 -0.17
CA ASP A 551 10.87 -10.37 0.16
C ASP A 551 10.25 -11.16 1.32
N PHE A 552 10.99 -12.10 1.91
CA PHE A 552 10.59 -12.91 3.07
C PHE A 552 9.36 -13.83 2.87
N GLU A 553 8.75 -13.85 1.69
CA GLU A 553 7.56 -14.67 1.39
C GLU A 553 7.86 -16.15 1.14
N SER A 554 9.11 -16.47 0.80
CA SER A 554 9.48 -17.84 0.43
C SER A 554 9.66 -18.78 1.63
N TYR A 555 9.68 -18.24 2.85
CA TYR A 555 10.01 -19.01 4.05
C TYR A 555 8.82 -19.81 4.57
N ASN A 556 9.08 -21.03 5.04
CA ASN A 556 8.05 -21.94 5.52
C ASN A 556 8.46 -22.68 6.79
N ASP A 557 7.47 -23.28 7.45
CA ASP A 557 7.64 -23.95 8.74
C ASP A 557 7.94 -25.46 8.63
N LEU A 558 8.07 -25.98 7.40
CA LEU A 558 8.35 -27.40 7.16
C LEU A 558 9.63 -27.82 7.89
N ALA A 559 9.65 -29.01 8.49
CA ALA A 559 10.81 -29.47 9.24
C ALA A 559 12.05 -29.56 8.34
N GLU A 560 13.24 -29.30 8.87
CA GLU A 560 14.50 -29.21 8.08
C GLU A 560 14.85 -30.47 7.28
N GLY A 561 14.20 -31.60 7.55
CA GLY A 561 14.35 -32.85 6.81
C GLY A 561 13.31 -33.09 5.71
N ASP A 562 12.28 -32.26 5.62
CA ASP A 562 11.17 -32.44 4.69
C ASP A 562 11.50 -31.83 3.31
N PRO A 563 11.08 -32.49 2.20
CA PRO A 563 11.24 -31.92 0.87
C PRO A 563 10.55 -30.56 0.77
N GLY A 564 11.29 -29.54 0.34
CA GLY A 564 10.77 -28.17 0.19
C GLY A 564 10.88 -27.30 1.45
N SER A 565 11.50 -27.79 2.54
CA SER A 565 11.76 -26.96 3.72
C SER A 565 12.64 -25.75 3.39
N ASN A 566 12.16 -24.58 3.81
CA ASN A 566 12.84 -23.30 3.65
C ASN A 566 12.62 -22.45 4.92
N ARG A 567 13.14 -22.90 6.06
CA ARG A 567 13.04 -22.14 7.32
C ARG A 567 13.94 -20.92 7.29
N ILE A 568 13.44 -19.77 7.73
CA ILE A 568 14.14 -18.48 7.61
C ILE A 568 15.55 -18.49 8.21
N TYR A 569 15.75 -19.11 9.38
CA TYR A 569 17.05 -19.18 10.05
C TYR A 569 18.08 -20.12 9.36
N LEU A 570 17.66 -20.93 8.38
CA LEU A 570 18.59 -21.71 7.54
C LEU A 570 19.22 -20.83 6.44
N THR A 571 18.52 -19.77 6.06
CA THR A 571 18.93 -18.83 5.02
C THR A 571 19.61 -17.61 5.64
N TRP A 572 18.98 -17.01 6.64
CA TRP A 572 19.52 -15.95 7.48
C TRP A 572 20.20 -16.54 8.71
N LEU A 573 21.51 -16.79 8.58
CA LEU A 573 22.30 -17.39 9.64
C LEU A 573 22.54 -16.37 10.76
N ASP A 574 22.02 -16.67 11.94
CA ASP A 574 22.04 -15.80 13.12
C ASP A 574 23.14 -16.17 14.14
N GLY A 575 23.01 -15.63 15.36
CA GLY A 575 23.93 -15.83 16.47
C GLY A 575 23.57 -16.96 17.42
N LEU A 576 22.47 -17.70 17.17
CA LEU A 576 21.95 -18.68 18.11
C LEU A 576 22.99 -19.77 18.40
N GLY A 577 23.24 -20.01 19.68
CA GLY A 577 24.25 -20.98 20.14
C GLY A 577 25.69 -20.45 20.14
N THR A 578 25.93 -19.18 19.80
CA THR A 578 27.23 -18.52 19.94
C THR A 578 27.31 -17.66 21.20
N THR A 579 28.53 -17.30 21.63
CA THR A 579 28.74 -16.43 22.81
C THR A 579 29.02 -14.98 22.45
N THR A 580 29.18 -14.67 21.16
CA THR A 580 29.64 -13.36 20.65
C THR A 580 28.65 -12.68 19.72
N ASN A 581 27.73 -13.44 19.13
CA ASN A 581 26.65 -12.92 18.29
C ASN A 581 25.32 -13.11 19.04
N GLY A 582 24.62 -12.03 19.35
CA GLY A 582 23.36 -12.01 20.08
C GLY A 582 22.11 -11.97 19.20
N SER A 583 22.27 -12.08 17.87
CA SER A 583 21.13 -12.12 16.97
C SER A 583 20.37 -13.45 17.06
N VAL A 584 19.05 -13.36 16.94
CA VAL A 584 18.17 -14.51 16.72
C VAL A 584 17.18 -14.15 15.62
N VAL A 585 17.11 -14.96 14.56
CA VAL A 585 16.20 -14.77 13.42
C VAL A 585 15.03 -15.73 13.52
N GLY A 586 13.84 -15.18 13.30
CA GLY A 586 12.57 -15.88 13.42
C GLY A 586 12.09 -16.02 14.86
N TYR A 587 10.83 -16.44 15.00
CA TYR A 587 10.27 -16.75 16.30
C TYR A 587 10.84 -18.05 16.88
N ALA A 588 10.82 -18.15 18.21
CA ALA A 588 11.32 -19.32 18.93
C ALA A 588 10.42 -20.55 18.71
N ASP A 589 9.15 -20.31 18.42
CA ASP A 589 8.11 -21.29 18.13
C ASP A 589 7.48 -20.95 16.76
N LEU A 590 6.79 -21.91 16.13
CA LEU A 590 6.11 -21.68 14.86
C LEU A 590 4.90 -20.72 15.04
N PRO A 591 4.55 -19.91 14.02
CA PRO A 591 5.25 -19.75 12.74
C PRO A 591 6.60 -19.05 12.92
N LEU A 592 7.60 -19.39 12.11
CA LEU A 592 8.95 -18.83 12.27
C LEU A 592 9.06 -17.38 11.76
N VAL A 593 8.14 -16.95 10.91
CA VAL A 593 8.05 -15.60 10.35
C VAL A 593 6.79 -14.90 10.88
N GLU A 594 6.75 -13.57 10.79
CA GLU A 594 5.60 -12.75 11.17
C GLU A 594 4.63 -12.63 9.97
N HIS A 595 3.31 -12.64 10.22
CA HIS A 595 2.28 -12.61 9.17
C HIS A 595 1.21 -11.51 9.38
N GLY A 596 1.16 -10.90 10.57
CA GLY A 596 0.26 -9.81 10.92
C GLY A 596 0.89 -8.45 10.67
N ASP A 597 2.11 -8.25 11.18
CA ASP A 597 2.87 -7.01 11.03
C ASP A 597 3.85 -7.14 9.84
N VAL A 598 3.38 -6.80 8.64
CA VAL A 598 4.12 -6.91 7.37
C VAL A 598 4.10 -5.57 6.63
N HIS A 599 5.16 -5.27 5.87
CA HIS A 599 5.20 -4.07 5.01
C HIS A 599 4.64 -4.41 3.63
N GLY A 600 5.13 -5.50 3.05
CA GLY A 600 4.72 -6.01 1.75
C GLY A 600 4.35 -7.49 1.83
N GLY A 601 3.61 -7.99 0.84
CA GLY A 601 3.29 -9.42 0.74
C GLY A 601 2.48 -9.96 1.93
N GLY A 602 2.92 -11.06 2.52
CA GLY A 602 2.27 -11.79 3.59
C GLY A 602 3.20 -12.23 4.72
N SER A 603 4.49 -11.91 4.68
CA SER A 603 5.46 -12.33 5.70
C SER A 603 6.56 -11.29 5.94
N SER A 604 6.95 -11.07 7.20
CA SER A 604 8.14 -10.28 7.56
C SER A 604 9.07 -11.08 8.47
N MET A 605 10.35 -10.69 8.55
CA MET A 605 11.36 -11.36 9.37
C MET A 605 11.39 -10.81 10.81
N PRO A 606 11.06 -11.63 11.83
CA PRO A 606 11.37 -11.32 13.22
C PRO A 606 12.88 -11.40 13.45
N TYR A 607 13.43 -10.39 14.11
CA TYR A 607 14.84 -10.31 14.44
C TYR A 607 15.04 -9.78 15.86
N SER A 608 15.64 -10.59 16.73
CA SER A 608 16.03 -10.13 18.08
C SER A 608 17.52 -9.78 18.12
N TYR A 609 17.88 -8.71 18.83
CA TYR A 609 19.27 -8.37 19.14
C TYR A 609 19.52 -8.32 20.66
N ASP A 610 20.72 -8.75 21.06
CA ASP A 610 21.26 -8.62 22.42
C ASP A 610 22.75 -8.30 22.33
N ASN A 611 23.08 -7.04 22.60
CA ASN A 611 24.43 -6.54 22.51
C ASN A 611 25.13 -6.41 23.89
N ASP A 612 24.66 -7.08 24.94
CA ASP A 612 25.37 -7.08 26.23
C ASP A 612 26.71 -7.85 26.15
N GLY A 613 27.78 -7.14 25.81
CA GLY A 613 29.11 -7.74 25.60
C GLY A 613 29.22 -8.50 24.28
N LYS A 614 28.29 -8.28 23.35
CA LYS A 614 28.14 -8.97 22.06
C LYS A 614 27.88 -7.97 20.93
N TYR A 615 27.94 -8.43 19.70
CA TYR A 615 27.29 -7.80 18.55
C TYR A 615 26.09 -8.67 18.16
N SER A 616 25.16 -8.16 17.36
CA SER A 616 24.08 -8.98 16.79
C SER A 616 24.10 -8.82 15.28
N GLU A 617 24.28 -9.90 14.53
CA GLU A 617 24.31 -9.87 13.05
C GLU A 617 23.73 -11.18 12.51
N ALA A 618 22.72 -11.12 11.64
CA ALA A 618 22.34 -12.26 10.82
C ALA A 618 22.69 -12.02 9.36
N GLY A 619 23.11 -13.07 8.65
CA GLY A 619 23.58 -12.96 7.28
C GLY A 619 23.07 -14.06 6.36
N MET A 620 22.72 -13.66 5.15
CA MET A 620 22.32 -14.54 4.05
C MET A 620 23.41 -14.60 2.98
N THR A 621 23.71 -15.80 2.50
CA THR A 621 24.55 -16.01 1.30
C THR A 621 23.70 -15.89 0.05
N LEU A 622 24.09 -15.00 -0.87
CA LEU A 622 23.32 -14.72 -2.08
C LEU A 622 23.58 -15.78 -3.16
N VAL A 623 22.50 -16.37 -3.67
CA VAL A 623 22.50 -17.16 -4.91
C VAL A 623 22.18 -16.26 -6.10
N TYR A 624 21.15 -15.42 -5.94
CA TYR A 624 20.72 -14.35 -6.82
C TYR A 624 19.93 -13.34 -5.96
N PRO A 625 19.97 -12.02 -6.24
CA PRO A 625 20.83 -11.32 -7.20
C PRO A 625 22.26 -11.15 -6.66
N ARG A 626 23.26 -11.30 -7.53
CA ARG A 626 24.68 -11.10 -7.16
C ARG A 626 25.34 -9.94 -7.90
N ASP A 627 24.88 -9.61 -9.09
CA ASP A 627 25.31 -8.42 -9.82
C ASP A 627 24.41 -7.25 -9.42
N TRP A 628 24.86 -6.46 -8.45
CA TRP A 628 24.17 -5.26 -7.99
C TRP A 628 24.57 -4.02 -8.82
N THR A 629 25.02 -4.23 -10.06
CA THR A 629 25.16 -3.20 -11.10
C THR A 629 24.19 -3.42 -12.26
N GLU A 630 23.50 -4.57 -12.25
CA GLU A 630 22.47 -4.92 -13.21
C GLU A 630 21.36 -3.86 -13.24
N GLU A 631 20.82 -3.59 -14.42
CA GLU A 631 19.77 -2.58 -14.62
C GLU A 631 20.12 -1.18 -14.07
N ALA A 632 21.42 -0.88 -13.92
CA ALA A 632 21.92 0.36 -13.35
C ALA A 632 21.39 0.65 -11.92
N VAL A 633 21.08 -0.40 -11.14
CA VAL A 633 20.78 -0.22 -9.72
C VAL A 633 21.99 0.33 -8.97
N GLY A 634 21.72 1.15 -7.95
CA GLY A 634 22.73 1.91 -7.21
C GLY A 634 22.34 2.21 -5.78
N VAL A 635 21.11 1.85 -5.39
CA VAL A 635 20.56 2.06 -4.06
C VAL A 635 20.04 0.73 -3.54
N LEU A 636 20.44 0.37 -2.32
CA LEU A 636 19.82 -0.69 -1.53
C LEU A 636 18.74 -0.06 -0.64
N SER A 637 17.57 -0.66 -0.58
CA SER A 637 16.51 -0.34 0.36
C SER A 637 16.27 -1.53 1.29
N LEU A 638 15.96 -1.22 2.55
CA LEU A 638 15.55 -2.15 3.59
C LEU A 638 14.40 -1.52 4.38
N TRP A 639 13.26 -2.19 4.46
CA TRP A 639 12.17 -1.80 5.33
C TRP A 639 12.33 -2.43 6.71
N PHE A 640 12.08 -1.64 7.75
CA PHE A 640 12.16 -2.10 9.12
C PHE A 640 11.07 -1.48 9.99
N ASN A 641 10.65 -2.22 11.01
CA ASN A 641 9.78 -1.76 12.07
C ASN A 641 10.37 -2.17 13.43
N GLY A 642 10.44 -1.23 14.36
CA GLY A 642 10.96 -1.40 15.71
C GLY A 642 9.86 -1.30 16.76
N ASP A 643 10.24 -0.95 17.98
CA ASP A 643 9.32 -0.79 19.11
C ASP A 643 9.91 0.27 20.05
N ALA A 644 9.12 1.23 20.55
CA ALA A 644 9.64 2.29 21.41
C ALA A 644 10.28 1.77 22.72
N SER A 645 9.95 0.55 23.14
CA SER A 645 10.55 -0.12 24.30
C SER A 645 11.94 -0.73 24.01
N ASN A 646 12.34 -0.83 22.75
CA ASN A 646 13.66 -1.28 22.37
C ASN A 646 14.74 -0.35 22.93
N ALA A 647 15.88 -0.92 23.30
CA ALA A 647 17.05 -0.12 23.63
C ALA A 647 17.68 0.42 22.34
N ALA A 648 17.85 1.74 22.24
CA ALA A 648 18.53 2.38 21.12
C ALA A 648 19.93 1.77 20.88
N GLU A 649 20.18 1.31 19.66
CA GLU A 649 21.42 0.66 19.26
C GLU A 649 21.67 0.91 17.76
N PRO A 650 22.92 1.20 17.33
CA PRO A 650 23.21 1.48 15.93
C PRO A 650 22.94 0.26 15.05
N MET A 651 21.95 0.39 14.16
CA MET A 651 21.65 -0.58 13.12
C MET A 651 22.61 -0.43 11.94
N TYR A 652 22.97 -1.52 11.27
CA TYR A 652 23.79 -1.51 10.07
C TYR A 652 23.43 -2.64 9.09
N VAL A 653 23.72 -2.41 7.80
CA VAL A 653 23.80 -3.46 6.78
C VAL A 653 25.26 -3.76 6.48
N ILE A 654 25.58 -5.04 6.29
CA ILE A 654 26.93 -5.50 5.94
C ILE A 654 26.93 -6.34 4.68
N LEU A 655 27.79 -6.00 3.71
CA LEU A 655 28.00 -6.81 2.51
C LEU A 655 29.30 -7.60 2.60
N ASN A 656 29.27 -8.83 2.08
CA ASN A 656 30.40 -9.77 2.04
C ASN A 656 31.06 -9.97 3.43
N GLY A 657 30.28 -9.80 4.50
CA GLY A 657 30.71 -9.93 5.89
C GLY A 657 31.79 -8.95 6.34
N SER A 658 32.09 -7.89 5.57
CA SER A 658 33.22 -6.99 5.85
C SER A 658 32.97 -5.51 5.63
N ALA A 659 32.08 -5.12 4.72
CA ALA A 659 31.77 -3.71 4.46
C ALA A 659 30.44 -3.35 5.12
N ALA A 660 30.49 -2.62 6.24
CA ALA A 660 29.31 -2.24 6.99
C ALA A 660 28.95 -0.76 6.73
N VAL A 661 27.67 -0.48 6.59
CA VAL A 661 27.12 0.87 6.53
C VAL A 661 26.10 1.00 7.65
N TYR A 662 26.28 1.99 8.52
CA TYR A 662 25.41 2.25 9.66
C TYR A 662 24.26 3.17 9.27
N ASN A 663 23.10 2.95 9.87
CA ASN A 663 21.99 3.89 9.80
C ASN A 663 22.41 5.19 10.52
N ASN A 664 22.05 6.34 9.94
CA ASN A 664 22.39 7.65 10.47
C ASN A 664 21.54 8.00 11.71
N ASP A 665 20.35 7.42 11.84
CA ASP A 665 19.50 7.60 13.00
C ASP A 665 19.88 6.62 14.13
N PRO A 666 20.42 7.12 15.27
CA PRO A 666 20.71 6.27 16.42
C PRO A 666 19.44 5.69 17.10
N GLY A 667 18.26 6.23 16.78
CA GLY A 667 16.95 5.79 17.28
C GLY A 667 16.23 4.80 16.37
N ALA A 668 16.84 4.34 15.26
CA ALA A 668 16.17 3.49 14.27
C ALA A 668 15.51 2.23 14.87
N ALA A 669 16.09 1.64 15.91
CA ALA A 669 15.50 0.47 16.57
C ALA A 669 14.16 0.77 17.29
N GLN A 670 13.79 2.04 17.45
CA GLN A 670 12.64 2.52 18.22
C GLN A 670 11.55 3.12 17.32
N ALA A 671 11.68 3.03 16.00
CA ALA A 671 10.65 3.47 15.06
C ALA A 671 9.45 2.50 15.15
N GLU A 672 8.26 2.99 15.51
CA GLU A 672 7.05 2.16 15.72
C GLU A 672 6.23 1.96 14.43
N ASP A 673 6.68 2.59 13.32
CA ASP A 673 6.08 2.47 12.00
C ASP A 673 7.11 1.90 11.01
N TRP A 674 6.60 1.20 9.98
CA TRP A 674 7.41 0.75 8.86
C TRP A 674 8.18 1.91 8.23
N THR A 675 9.50 1.83 8.30
CA THR A 675 10.41 2.88 7.86
C THR A 675 11.34 2.34 6.79
N GLU A 676 11.43 3.05 5.67
CA GLU A 676 12.39 2.73 4.62
C GLU A 676 13.78 3.27 4.95
N TRP A 677 14.80 2.41 4.85
CA TRP A 677 16.18 2.84 4.87
C TRP A 677 16.89 2.61 3.54
N THR A 678 17.24 3.71 2.87
CA THR A 678 17.99 3.67 1.61
C THR A 678 19.50 3.88 1.81
N ILE A 679 20.30 3.12 1.06
CA ILE A 679 21.76 3.08 1.15
C ILE A 679 22.37 3.15 -0.25
N ASP A 680 23.15 4.19 -0.51
CA ASP A 680 23.99 4.27 -1.71
C ASP A 680 25.03 3.13 -1.71
N LEU A 681 24.97 2.29 -2.76
CA LEU A 681 25.86 1.14 -2.91
C LEU A 681 27.35 1.53 -3.00
N GLN A 682 27.67 2.77 -3.38
CA GLN A 682 29.05 3.28 -3.37
C GLN A 682 29.66 3.30 -1.97
N LYS A 683 28.85 3.35 -0.91
CA LYS A 683 29.33 3.22 0.48
C LYS A 683 29.94 1.84 0.76
N PHE A 684 29.50 0.79 0.05
CA PHE A 684 30.11 -0.53 0.11
C PHE A 684 31.30 -0.66 -0.86
N ALA A 685 31.17 -0.13 -2.08
CA ALA A 685 32.23 -0.18 -3.08
C ALA A 685 33.51 0.54 -2.60
N SER A 686 33.36 1.68 -1.92
CA SER A 686 34.46 2.43 -1.30
C SER A 686 35.18 1.66 -0.18
N GLN A 687 34.53 0.64 0.40
CA GLN A 687 35.10 -0.29 1.37
C GLN A 687 35.68 -1.56 0.72
N GLY A 688 35.65 -1.66 -0.63
CA GLY A 688 36.26 -2.75 -1.39
C GLY A 688 35.31 -3.86 -1.84
N VAL A 689 34.00 -3.68 -1.73
CA VAL A 689 33.01 -4.62 -2.28
C VAL A 689 32.96 -4.52 -3.81
N ASP A 690 33.07 -5.66 -4.49
CA ASP A 690 32.79 -5.79 -5.91
C ASP A 690 31.27 -5.91 -6.13
N LEU A 691 30.63 -4.80 -6.52
CA LEU A 691 29.18 -4.76 -6.73
C LEU A 691 28.71 -5.63 -7.91
N THR A 692 29.61 -6.04 -8.81
CA THR A 692 29.24 -6.97 -9.89
C THR A 692 29.07 -8.41 -9.40
N ASN A 693 29.43 -8.69 -8.15
CA ASN A 693 29.42 -10.03 -7.58
C ASN A 693 29.37 -10.02 -6.03
N VAL A 694 28.29 -9.47 -5.48
CA VAL A 694 28.00 -9.53 -4.04
C VAL A 694 27.74 -11.00 -3.64
N ALA A 695 28.37 -11.44 -2.56
CA ALA A 695 28.34 -12.82 -2.08
C ALA A 695 27.39 -13.02 -0.90
N SER A 696 27.24 -12.01 -0.05
CA SER A 696 26.33 -12.08 1.10
C SER A 696 25.85 -10.69 1.50
N VAL A 697 24.66 -10.65 2.09
CA VAL A 697 24.07 -9.50 2.78
C VAL A 697 23.82 -9.88 4.23
N GLY A 698 23.95 -8.93 5.15
CA GLY A 698 23.64 -9.13 6.56
C GLY A 698 23.08 -7.87 7.19
N ILE A 699 22.26 -8.07 8.21
CA ILE A 699 21.66 -7.02 9.02
C ILE A 699 22.20 -7.17 10.43
N GLY A 700 22.59 -6.07 11.08
CA GLY A 700 23.15 -6.14 12.41
C GLY A 700 22.95 -4.89 13.25
N PHE A 701 23.27 -5.05 14.53
CA PHE A 701 23.19 -4.04 15.58
C PHE A 701 24.51 -4.02 16.37
N GLY A 702 24.95 -2.81 16.73
CA GLY A 702 26.15 -2.55 17.52
C GLY A 702 27.46 -2.56 16.71
N ASP A 703 28.58 -2.78 17.38
CA ASP A 703 29.92 -2.73 16.77
C ASP A 703 30.65 -4.07 16.93
N LYS A 704 30.68 -4.85 15.84
CA LYS A 704 31.37 -6.14 15.76
C LYS A 704 32.87 -6.06 16.05
N ASN A 705 33.48 -4.89 15.87
CA ASN A 705 34.89 -4.66 16.15
C ASN A 705 35.15 -4.15 17.58
N ASN A 706 34.11 -3.85 18.36
CA ASN A 706 34.21 -3.21 19.66
C ASN A 706 33.09 -3.64 20.63
N LEU A 707 33.15 -4.90 21.06
CA LEU A 707 32.16 -5.47 21.96
C LEU A 707 32.14 -4.72 23.31
N LYS A 708 30.99 -4.08 23.59
CA LYS A 708 30.70 -3.34 24.83
C LYS A 708 29.37 -3.81 25.38
N ALA A 709 29.02 -3.39 26.60
CA ALA A 709 27.64 -3.54 27.05
C ALA A 709 26.73 -2.65 26.18
N GLY A 710 25.75 -3.25 25.53
CA GLY A 710 24.80 -2.61 24.63
C GLY A 710 23.34 -2.97 24.98
N GLY A 711 22.42 -2.50 24.14
CA GLY A 711 20.99 -2.73 24.30
C GLY A 711 20.51 -4.08 23.78
N SER A 712 19.22 -4.37 24.02
CA SER A 712 18.50 -5.47 23.40
C SER A 712 17.13 -5.01 22.93
N GLY A 713 16.58 -5.70 21.93
CA GLY A 713 15.28 -5.38 21.36
C GLY A 713 14.83 -6.39 20.30
N LYS A 714 13.65 -6.15 19.74
CA LYS A 714 13.07 -6.91 18.64
C LYS A 714 12.72 -5.98 17.49
N MET A 715 13.03 -6.42 16.28
CA MET A 715 12.74 -5.73 15.04
C MET A 715 11.97 -6.66 14.12
N LEU A 716 11.18 -6.06 13.24
CA LEU A 716 10.69 -6.68 12.02
C LEU A 716 11.45 -6.09 10.84
N PHE A 717 11.81 -6.93 9.89
CA PHE A 717 12.41 -6.53 8.63
C PHE A 717 11.62 -7.09 7.49
N ASP A 718 11.47 -6.29 6.45
CA ASP A 718 10.76 -6.69 5.25
C ASP A 718 11.43 -6.05 4.02
N ASP A 719 11.12 -6.57 2.84
CA ASP A 719 11.48 -5.98 1.55
C ASP A 719 12.91 -5.45 1.43
N ILE A 720 13.87 -6.34 1.14
CA ILE A 720 15.23 -5.93 0.75
C ILE A 720 15.28 -5.78 -0.77
N ARG A 721 15.42 -4.55 -1.25
CA ARG A 721 15.29 -4.22 -2.68
C ARG A 721 16.46 -3.40 -3.21
N LEU A 722 16.77 -3.55 -4.50
CA LEU A 722 17.73 -2.72 -5.21
C LEU A 722 17.01 -1.83 -6.22
N PHE A 723 17.23 -0.53 -6.10
CA PHE A 723 16.65 0.50 -6.96
C PHE A 723 17.72 1.15 -7.83
N ARG A 724 17.28 1.67 -8.99
CA ARG A 724 18.06 2.66 -9.72
C ARG A 724 18.25 3.89 -8.84
N PRO A 725 19.45 4.49 -8.79
CA PRO A 725 19.62 5.74 -8.08
C PRO A 725 18.74 6.80 -8.76
N PRO A 726 18.14 7.72 -8.00
CA PRO A 726 17.44 8.84 -8.58
C PRO A 726 18.38 9.61 -9.52
N PRO A 727 17.87 10.21 -10.62
CA PRO A 727 18.72 10.93 -11.57
C PRO A 727 19.58 11.99 -10.86
N PRO A 728 20.91 12.03 -11.11
CA PRO A 728 21.81 12.99 -10.48
C PRO A 728 21.50 14.41 -10.95
N PRO A 729 21.96 15.45 -10.22
CA PRO A 729 21.82 16.82 -10.69
C PRO A 729 22.55 17.02 -12.04
N VAL A 730 22.01 17.89 -12.89
CA VAL A 730 22.64 18.34 -14.15
C VAL A 730 23.75 19.37 -13.94
N GLY A 731 23.92 19.86 -12.71
CA GLY A 731 25.07 20.66 -12.26
C GLY A 731 25.25 20.56 -10.75
N HIS A 732 26.48 20.36 -10.27
CA HIS A 732 26.78 20.24 -8.84
C HIS A 732 28.11 20.90 -8.50
N TRP A 733 28.07 22.04 -7.83
CA TRP A 733 29.26 22.75 -7.34
C TRP A 733 29.32 22.65 -5.83
N LYS A 734 30.24 21.84 -5.30
CA LYS A 734 30.47 21.70 -3.86
C LYS A 734 30.97 23.00 -3.23
N LEU A 735 31.71 23.79 -4.01
CA LEU A 735 32.32 25.07 -3.64
C LEU A 735 33.35 24.92 -2.51
N ASP A 736 34.09 23.82 -2.53
CA ASP A 736 35.14 23.45 -1.58
C ASP A 736 36.56 23.43 -2.23
N ASP A 737 36.72 23.99 -3.43
CA ASP A 737 37.99 23.98 -4.19
C ASP A 737 39.13 24.71 -3.45
N GLY A 738 38.79 25.73 -2.66
CA GLY A 738 39.68 26.45 -1.74
C GLY A 738 40.74 27.36 -2.36
N GLN A 739 40.91 27.35 -3.69
CA GLN A 739 41.82 28.23 -4.41
C GLN A 739 41.53 28.27 -5.91
N GLY A 740 42.08 29.27 -6.59
CA GLY A 740 41.97 29.38 -8.05
C GLY A 740 40.64 29.98 -8.50
N ALA A 741 40.49 30.11 -9.83
CA ALA A 741 39.42 30.86 -10.49
C ALA A 741 38.33 29.96 -11.12
N VAL A 742 38.24 28.71 -10.66
CA VAL A 742 37.28 27.72 -11.15
C VAL A 742 36.56 27.15 -9.94
N ALA A 743 35.23 27.09 -10.02
CA ALA A 743 34.38 26.28 -9.16
C ALA A 743 34.06 25.00 -9.93
N ALA A 744 34.56 23.84 -9.48
CA ALA A 744 34.44 22.61 -10.25
C ALA A 744 33.00 22.03 -10.24
N ASP A 745 32.52 21.57 -11.40
CA ASP A 745 31.27 20.82 -11.53
C ASP A 745 31.52 19.31 -11.26
N SER A 746 30.96 18.83 -10.16
CA SER A 746 30.99 17.45 -9.69
C SER A 746 29.90 16.56 -10.29
N SER A 747 28.97 17.10 -11.09
CA SER A 747 27.87 16.32 -11.69
C SER A 747 28.30 15.41 -12.85
N GLY A 748 29.49 15.65 -13.40
CA GLY A 748 29.99 14.95 -14.59
C GLY A 748 29.58 15.58 -15.93
N HIS A 749 28.84 16.69 -15.93
CA HIS A 749 28.41 17.39 -17.14
C HIS A 749 29.42 18.43 -17.64
N GLY A 750 30.42 18.79 -16.83
CA GLY A 750 31.51 19.68 -17.21
C GLY A 750 31.12 21.14 -17.24
N ASN A 751 30.13 21.53 -16.43
CA ASN A 751 29.63 22.90 -16.29
C ASN A 751 30.47 23.72 -15.30
N ASP A 752 31.81 23.63 -15.35
CA ASP A 752 32.69 24.34 -14.42
C ASP A 752 32.40 25.85 -14.38
N GLY A 753 32.28 26.38 -13.16
CA GLY A 753 31.99 27.79 -12.91
C GLY A 753 33.24 28.66 -13.01
N ALA A 754 33.19 29.75 -13.76
CA ALA A 754 34.28 30.73 -13.83
C ALA A 754 34.10 31.81 -12.75
N ILE A 755 35.10 31.97 -11.88
CA ILE A 755 35.07 32.96 -10.80
C ILE A 755 35.56 34.32 -11.31
N GLY A 756 34.69 35.32 -11.27
CA GLY A 756 35.04 36.72 -11.45
C GLY A 756 35.70 37.26 -10.18
N ASN A 757 36.86 37.90 -10.30
CA ASN A 757 37.64 38.52 -9.23
C ASN A 757 37.87 37.68 -7.93
N LEU A 758 39.03 37.01 -7.86
CA LEU A 758 39.45 36.25 -6.67
C LEU A 758 39.63 37.07 -5.40
N ASN A 759 39.81 38.38 -5.52
CA ASN A 759 40.00 39.31 -4.40
C ASN A 759 38.72 40.13 -4.12
N GLY A 760 37.56 39.58 -4.48
CA GLY A 760 36.24 40.19 -4.29
C GLY A 760 35.35 39.49 -3.25
N GLY A 761 35.93 38.69 -2.35
CA GLY A 761 35.22 37.95 -1.32
C GLY A 761 35.32 38.55 0.08
N LEU A 762 34.84 37.79 1.07
CA LEU A 762 34.81 38.18 2.50
C LEU A 762 35.99 37.62 3.30
N GLY A 763 36.85 36.81 2.68
CA GLY A 763 38.00 36.21 3.33
C GLY A 763 39.14 37.17 3.65
N PRO A 764 40.17 36.70 4.38
CA PRO A 764 41.41 37.44 4.57
C PRO A 764 41.98 37.93 3.23
N ASP A 765 42.49 39.17 3.21
CA ASP A 765 42.98 39.83 2.00
C ASP A 765 41.95 39.89 0.83
N ALA A 766 40.65 39.90 1.18
CA ALA A 766 39.51 39.88 0.26
C ALA A 766 39.38 38.60 -0.58
N SER A 767 39.96 37.48 -0.12
CA SER A 767 39.84 36.17 -0.77
C SER A 767 38.38 35.75 -0.94
N VAL A 768 38.05 35.22 -2.13
CA VAL A 768 36.77 34.55 -2.42
C VAL A 768 36.62 33.25 -1.63
N TRP A 769 37.71 32.54 -1.36
CA TRP A 769 37.70 31.28 -0.60
C TRP A 769 37.89 31.54 0.90
N VAL A 770 37.02 30.94 1.71
CA VAL A 770 36.96 31.12 3.17
C VAL A 770 36.82 29.77 3.86
N ASP A 771 37.56 29.57 4.96
CA ASP A 771 37.32 28.45 5.86
C ASP A 771 36.25 28.84 6.90
N ASP A 772 35.05 28.31 6.73
CA ASP A 772 33.91 28.47 7.64
C ASP A 772 33.90 27.33 8.68
N PRO A 773 33.65 27.61 9.97
CA PRO A 773 33.68 26.61 11.03
C PRO A 773 32.56 25.56 10.95
N GLU A 774 31.46 25.83 10.24
CA GLU A 774 30.31 24.93 10.13
C GLU A 774 30.36 24.10 8.85
N ARG A 775 30.70 24.73 7.71
CA ARG A 775 30.69 24.06 6.39
C ARG A 775 32.08 23.83 5.77
N GLY A 776 33.16 24.11 6.49
CA GLY A 776 34.52 23.93 5.98
C GLY A 776 34.89 25.00 4.94
N THR A 777 35.65 24.63 3.91
CA THR A 777 36.02 25.57 2.85
C THR A 777 34.81 25.89 1.97
N VAL A 778 34.49 27.17 1.85
CA VAL A 778 33.33 27.70 1.10
C VAL A 778 33.74 28.88 0.22
N ILE A 779 32.86 29.26 -0.71
CA ILE A 779 33.01 30.48 -1.50
C ILE A 779 32.28 31.65 -0.84
N SER A 780 32.80 32.87 -1.00
CA SER A 780 32.29 34.09 -0.37
C SER A 780 32.23 35.27 -1.34
N PHE A 781 31.25 36.14 -1.14
CA PHE A 781 30.98 37.30 -1.99
C PHE A 781 30.85 38.56 -1.13
N ASN A 782 31.48 39.66 -1.55
CA ASN A 782 31.48 40.91 -0.77
C ASN A 782 30.34 41.89 -1.12
N GLY A 783 29.47 41.54 -2.07
CA GLY A 783 28.32 42.36 -2.49
C GLY A 783 28.65 43.71 -3.12
N THR A 784 29.88 43.92 -3.60
CA THR A 784 30.27 45.18 -4.26
C THR A 784 30.26 45.05 -5.78
N ALA A 785 30.18 46.19 -6.49
CA ALA A 785 30.24 46.24 -7.95
C ALA A 785 31.56 45.66 -8.54
N GLU A 786 32.64 45.69 -7.77
CA GLU A 786 33.93 45.06 -8.12
C GLU A 786 34.11 43.69 -7.43
N GLY A 787 33.05 43.16 -6.81
CA GLY A 787 33.05 41.93 -6.03
C GLY A 787 33.21 40.67 -6.87
N ALA A 788 33.29 39.54 -6.16
CA ALA A 788 33.32 38.24 -6.80
C ALA A 788 31.94 37.84 -7.31
N PHE A 789 31.91 36.97 -8.32
CA PHE A 789 30.72 36.24 -8.78
C PHE A 789 31.19 34.93 -9.43
N VAL A 790 30.29 33.97 -9.63
CA VAL A 790 30.58 32.77 -10.44
C VAL A 790 29.64 32.73 -11.62
N ARG A 791 30.16 32.45 -12.83
CA ARG A 791 29.34 32.15 -14.00
C ARG A 791 29.40 30.65 -14.30
N ALA A 792 28.28 29.97 -14.13
CA ALA A 792 28.17 28.51 -14.07
C ALA A 792 27.28 27.93 -15.19
N GLY A 793 27.48 28.39 -16.42
CA GLY A 793 26.72 27.94 -17.59
C GLY A 793 25.38 28.66 -17.76
N ASP A 794 24.42 27.95 -18.38
CA ASP A 794 23.11 28.46 -18.74
C ASP A 794 22.01 27.46 -18.33
N ILE A 795 20.93 27.98 -17.78
CA ILE A 795 19.69 27.30 -17.46
C ILE A 795 18.88 27.17 -18.76
N PRO A 796 18.36 25.98 -19.10
CA PRO A 796 17.61 25.80 -20.34
C PRO A 796 16.34 26.66 -20.34
N GLN A 797 15.71 26.77 -21.51
CA GLN A 797 14.44 27.48 -21.64
C GLN A 797 13.41 26.88 -20.67
N MET A 798 12.84 27.72 -19.81
CA MET A 798 11.86 27.30 -18.81
C MET A 798 10.43 27.45 -19.34
N THR A 799 9.74 26.34 -19.48
CA THR A 799 8.37 26.24 -20.01
C THR A 799 7.38 25.92 -18.88
N LEU A 800 6.08 25.89 -19.19
CA LEU A 800 5.06 25.48 -18.22
C LEU A 800 5.11 23.98 -17.88
N THR A 801 5.84 23.16 -18.65
CA THR A 801 5.75 21.68 -18.56
C THR A 801 7.06 20.97 -18.29
N ASN A 802 8.19 21.70 -18.17
CA ASN A 802 9.48 21.10 -17.84
C ASN A 802 9.88 21.43 -16.41
N ASP A 803 10.43 20.46 -15.69
CA ASP A 803 10.63 20.59 -14.26
C ASP A 803 12.07 20.98 -13.91
N PHE A 804 12.29 21.47 -12.70
CA PHE A 804 13.63 21.61 -12.14
C PHE A 804 13.62 21.63 -10.63
N THR A 805 14.81 21.46 -10.05
CA THR A 805 15.06 21.83 -8.65
C THR A 805 16.39 22.55 -8.55
N TRP A 806 16.41 23.70 -7.87
CA TRP A 806 17.66 24.36 -7.47
C TRP A 806 17.81 24.18 -5.98
N SER A 807 18.95 23.68 -5.52
CA SER A 807 19.27 23.49 -4.10
C SER A 807 20.64 24.08 -3.81
N PHE A 808 20.80 24.78 -2.68
CA PHE A 808 22.08 25.33 -2.25
C PHE A 808 22.06 25.71 -0.77
N TRP A 809 23.25 25.76 -0.17
CA TRP A 809 23.44 26.36 1.15
C TRP A 809 23.92 27.80 1.00
N ALA A 810 23.33 28.70 1.77
CA ALA A 810 23.78 30.09 1.84
C ALA A 810 23.77 30.63 3.27
N LYS A 811 24.70 31.53 3.55
CA LYS A 811 24.74 32.37 4.74
C LYS A 811 24.72 33.83 4.31
N HIS A 812 23.54 34.43 4.40
CA HIS A 812 23.32 35.83 4.02
C HIS A 812 24.04 36.78 4.98
N SER A 813 24.79 37.76 4.47
CA SER A 813 25.48 38.72 5.33
C SER A 813 24.53 39.81 5.82
N ALA A 814 24.64 40.18 7.10
CA ALA A 814 23.91 41.34 7.65
C ALA A 814 24.33 42.70 7.03
N ASP A 815 25.48 42.76 6.35
CA ASP A 815 25.94 43.95 5.64
C ASP A 815 25.28 44.10 4.26
N ASN A 816 24.57 43.07 3.78
CA ASN A 816 23.76 43.19 2.59
C ASN A 816 22.47 43.97 2.89
N THR A 817 22.20 45.01 2.10
CA THR A 817 21.10 45.96 2.34
C THR A 817 20.14 46.10 1.16
N ALA A 818 20.35 45.35 0.07
CA ALA A 818 19.51 45.40 -1.11
C ALA A 818 18.61 44.15 -1.20
N ASP A 819 17.32 44.39 -1.40
CA ASP A 819 16.28 43.36 -1.34
C ASP A 819 16.27 42.42 -2.57
N ASN A 820 16.86 42.87 -3.69
CA ASN A 820 16.81 42.22 -5.01
C ASN A 820 18.16 41.70 -5.53
N ASP A 821 19.16 41.59 -4.64
CA ASP A 821 20.48 41.07 -4.98
C ASP A 821 20.45 39.60 -5.41
N ILE A 822 21.32 39.24 -6.35
CA ILE A 822 21.35 37.89 -6.92
C ILE A 822 22.16 36.96 -6.03
N ILE A 823 21.46 36.02 -5.39
CA ILE A 823 22.11 34.88 -4.73
C ILE A 823 22.45 33.83 -5.79
N LEU A 824 21.44 33.37 -6.53
CA LEU A 824 21.54 32.32 -7.54
C LEU A 824 20.64 32.64 -8.74
N GLY A 825 21.07 32.33 -9.96
CA GLY A 825 20.31 32.62 -11.19
C GLY A 825 20.69 33.98 -11.79
N ASN A 826 19.95 34.45 -12.81
CA ASN A 826 20.14 35.78 -13.39
C ASN A 826 19.02 36.13 -14.40
N ARG A 827 19.25 37.17 -15.19
CA ARG A 827 18.38 37.66 -16.27
C ARG A 827 18.90 37.34 -17.67
N TYR A 828 17.97 37.33 -18.63
CA TYR A 828 18.29 37.11 -20.03
C TYR A 828 19.28 38.16 -20.52
N ASN A 829 20.32 37.70 -21.23
CA ASN A 829 21.38 38.55 -21.76
C ASN A 829 22.04 39.42 -20.67
N GLY A 830 22.81 38.80 -19.78
CA GLY A 830 23.47 39.47 -18.63
C GLY A 830 24.33 40.69 -19.01
N ASP A 831 24.86 40.73 -20.24
CA ASP A 831 25.66 41.84 -20.79
C ASP A 831 24.84 42.80 -21.69
N GLY A 832 23.54 42.56 -21.85
CA GLY A 832 22.63 43.24 -22.77
C GLY A 832 22.19 44.63 -22.31
N VAL A 833 21.80 45.48 -23.28
CA VAL A 833 21.11 46.74 -22.96
C VAL A 833 19.73 46.38 -22.43
N ASP A 834 19.45 46.83 -21.19
CA ASP A 834 18.19 46.61 -20.49
C ASP A 834 16.98 46.94 -21.40
N PHE A 835 15.89 46.16 -21.30
CA PHE A 835 14.55 46.37 -21.87
C PHE A 835 14.10 45.70 -23.20
N VAL A 836 14.80 44.77 -23.88
CA VAL A 836 14.19 43.99 -25.00
C VAL A 836 14.78 42.58 -25.21
N PRO A 837 14.12 41.49 -24.76
CA PRO A 837 13.13 41.39 -23.68
C PRO A 837 13.79 41.29 -22.30
N ARG A 838 13.02 41.53 -21.24
CA ARG A 838 13.45 41.50 -19.84
C ARG A 838 12.86 40.26 -19.16
N GLN A 839 13.65 39.18 -19.06
CA GLN A 839 13.27 37.90 -18.47
C GLN A 839 14.17 37.57 -17.28
N PHE A 840 13.59 37.10 -16.17
CA PHE A 840 14.32 36.79 -14.93
C PHE A 840 13.94 35.40 -14.42
N ILE A 841 14.97 34.66 -13.98
CA ILE A 841 14.85 33.53 -13.07
C ILE A 841 15.98 33.61 -12.05
N LYS A 842 15.69 34.15 -10.86
CA LYS A 842 16.73 34.36 -9.85
C LYS A 842 16.20 34.28 -8.43
N PHE A 843 17.02 33.73 -7.55
CA PHE A 843 16.80 33.69 -6.13
C PHE A 843 17.43 34.91 -5.46
N THR A 844 16.66 35.62 -4.64
CA THR A 844 17.08 36.85 -3.95
C THR A 844 16.81 36.75 -2.44
N PRO A 845 17.27 37.70 -1.61
CA PRO A 845 16.97 37.71 -0.18
C PRO A 845 15.48 37.73 0.19
N THR A 846 14.61 38.19 -0.71
CA THR A 846 13.19 38.45 -0.39
C THR A 846 12.19 37.66 -1.24
N LYS A 847 12.60 37.17 -2.41
CA LYS A 847 11.74 36.43 -3.34
C LYS A 847 12.50 35.61 -4.36
N PHE A 848 11.84 34.61 -4.94
CA PHE A 848 12.30 33.98 -6.16
C PHE A 848 11.63 34.68 -7.34
N GLU A 849 12.43 35.42 -8.10
CA GLU A 849 11.94 36.19 -9.23
C GLU A 849 11.75 35.34 -10.47
N TRP A 850 10.50 35.28 -10.94
CA TRP A 850 10.10 34.68 -12.20
C TRP A 850 9.30 35.67 -13.02
N HIS A 851 9.92 36.30 -14.02
CA HIS A 851 9.26 37.41 -14.74
C HIS A 851 9.49 37.39 -16.24
N MET A 852 8.41 37.71 -16.96
CA MET A 852 8.41 38.09 -18.37
C MET A 852 8.14 39.60 -18.52
N ASN A 853 8.88 40.25 -19.43
CA ASN A 853 8.74 41.67 -19.77
C ASN A 853 8.94 42.67 -18.62
N GLY A 854 9.58 42.25 -17.52
CA GLY A 854 9.85 43.10 -16.36
C GLY A 854 8.66 43.37 -15.44
N ASN A 855 7.56 42.63 -15.59
CA ASN A 855 6.43 42.68 -14.67
C ASN A 855 6.57 41.60 -13.59
N GLY A 856 6.43 42.02 -12.34
CA GLY A 856 6.67 41.23 -11.12
C GLY A 856 5.63 40.12 -10.82
N ASP A 857 4.79 39.77 -11.79
CA ASP A 857 3.46 39.21 -11.54
C ASP A 857 3.47 37.72 -11.11
N ASP A 858 4.51 36.97 -11.48
CA ASP A 858 4.69 35.56 -11.14
C ASP A 858 5.80 35.33 -10.09
N ASN A 859 6.13 36.35 -9.28
CA ASN A 859 7.08 36.20 -8.17
C ASN A 859 6.61 35.17 -7.16
N LEU A 860 7.53 34.32 -6.69
CA LEU A 860 7.30 33.55 -5.47
C LEU A 860 7.86 34.34 -4.27
N GLU A 861 6.96 34.96 -3.53
CA GLU A 861 7.28 35.71 -2.31
C GLU A 861 7.50 34.76 -1.12
N TYR A 862 8.45 35.09 -0.24
CA TYR A 862 8.69 34.35 1.00
C TYR A 862 9.23 35.27 2.08
N ASP A 863 9.20 34.82 3.34
CA ASP A 863 9.81 35.55 4.45
C ASP A 863 11.28 35.85 4.17
N ASP A 864 11.73 37.08 4.47
CA ASP A 864 13.11 37.50 4.26
C ASP A 864 14.13 36.52 4.89
N ILE A 865 15.25 36.32 4.20
CA ILE A 865 16.32 35.43 4.67
C ILE A 865 16.99 36.02 5.90
N VAL A 866 17.07 35.22 6.97
CA VAL A 866 17.75 35.61 8.21
C VAL A 866 19.25 35.75 7.96
N ALA A 867 19.83 36.88 8.39
CA ALA A 867 21.25 37.13 8.26
C ALA A 867 22.11 36.29 9.23
N ASP A 868 23.35 36.04 8.82
CA ASP A 868 24.44 35.40 9.55
C ASP A 868 24.16 33.99 10.09
N VAL A 869 23.21 33.27 9.49
CA VAL A 869 22.93 31.84 9.74
C VAL A 869 22.99 31.04 8.44
N TRP A 870 23.50 29.81 8.50
CA TRP A 870 23.45 28.90 7.35
C TRP A 870 22.02 28.38 7.20
N LEU A 871 21.50 28.50 5.98
CA LEU A 871 20.20 27.96 5.60
C LEU A 871 20.37 27.15 4.32
N HIS A 872 19.69 26.01 4.26
CA HIS A 872 19.49 25.27 3.02
C HIS A 872 18.28 25.86 2.31
N HIS A 873 18.45 26.18 1.03
CA HIS A 873 17.40 26.68 0.16
C HIS A 873 17.16 25.66 -0.94
N ALA A 874 15.90 25.34 -1.23
CA ALA A 874 15.54 24.65 -2.46
C ALA A 874 14.32 25.27 -3.12
N VAL A 875 14.36 25.45 -4.44
CA VAL A 875 13.18 25.83 -5.24
C VAL A 875 12.90 24.69 -6.20
N VAL A 876 11.75 24.05 -6.03
CA VAL A 876 11.25 22.97 -6.86
C VAL A 876 10.21 23.54 -7.81
N LYS A 877 10.34 23.22 -9.10
CA LYS A 877 9.33 23.47 -10.11
C LYS A 877 8.77 22.14 -10.60
N ALA A 878 7.48 21.91 -10.40
CA ALA A 878 6.74 20.80 -10.96
C ALA A 878 5.61 21.36 -11.84
N SER A 879 5.67 21.15 -13.15
CA SER A 879 4.80 21.81 -14.12
C SER A 879 4.76 23.33 -13.91
N ASN A 880 3.61 23.96 -13.70
CA ASN A 880 3.49 25.40 -13.48
C ASN A 880 3.60 25.83 -12.00
N GLN A 881 3.86 24.90 -11.09
CA GLN A 881 3.99 25.14 -9.66
C GLN A 881 5.45 25.38 -9.27
N LEU A 882 5.70 26.41 -8.46
CA LEU A 882 6.99 26.68 -7.81
C LEU A 882 6.81 26.53 -6.30
N THR A 883 7.65 25.71 -5.67
CA THR A 883 7.66 25.49 -4.22
C THR A 883 9.04 25.79 -3.68
N TYR A 884 9.12 26.73 -2.73
CA TYR A 884 10.34 27.09 -2.03
C TYR A 884 10.39 26.39 -0.66
N TYR A 885 11.48 25.68 -0.42
CA TYR A 885 11.80 25.02 0.83
C TYR A 885 12.97 25.72 1.54
N ARG A 886 12.85 25.87 2.86
CA ARG A 886 13.90 26.34 3.76
C ARG A 886 14.22 25.26 4.77
N ASN A 887 15.47 24.82 4.83
CA ASN A 887 15.94 23.73 5.69
C ASN A 887 15.12 22.44 5.53
N GLY A 888 14.67 22.15 4.30
CA GLY A 888 13.91 20.94 3.98
C GLY A 888 12.39 21.07 4.20
N ILE A 889 11.92 22.17 4.78
CA ILE A 889 10.50 22.41 5.05
C ILE A 889 9.95 23.44 4.05
N GLU A 890 8.76 23.20 3.51
CA GLU A 890 8.10 24.15 2.61
C GLU A 890 7.88 25.48 3.33
N ALA A 891 8.33 26.57 2.71
CA ALA A 891 8.23 27.93 3.23
C ALA A 891 7.24 28.79 2.43
N SER A 892 7.08 28.51 1.13
CA SER A 892 6.14 29.21 0.27
C SER A 892 5.94 28.43 -1.02
N SER A 893 4.77 28.56 -1.64
CA SER A 893 4.47 27.95 -2.93
C SER A 893 3.55 28.86 -3.74
N GLY A 894 3.62 28.75 -5.07
CA GLY A 894 2.82 29.56 -5.98
C GLY A 894 2.96 29.10 -7.43
N THR A 895 1.95 29.40 -8.23
CA THR A 895 1.97 29.11 -9.66
C THR A 895 2.53 30.28 -10.45
N PHE A 896 3.22 29.98 -11.54
CA PHE A 896 3.58 30.98 -12.54
C PHE A 896 2.71 30.79 -13.79
N THR A 897 2.33 31.91 -14.41
CA THR A 897 1.37 31.91 -15.52
C THR A 897 2.04 31.95 -16.90
N GLN A 898 3.36 32.18 -16.96
CA GLN A 898 4.10 32.43 -18.20
C GLN A 898 5.45 31.71 -18.25
N ALA A 899 5.75 31.07 -19.38
CA ALA A 899 7.07 30.53 -19.69
C ALA A 899 8.11 31.63 -19.94
N LEU A 900 9.41 31.31 -19.79
CA LEU A 900 10.52 32.15 -20.24
C LEU A 900 10.93 31.73 -21.65
N ASP A 901 10.98 32.68 -22.60
CA ASP A 901 11.23 32.34 -24.01
C ASP A 901 12.69 31.96 -24.33
N PHE A 902 13.63 32.27 -23.42
CA PHE A 902 15.05 32.08 -23.65
C PHE A 902 15.75 31.36 -22.50
N PRO A 903 16.83 30.61 -22.79
CA PRO A 903 17.78 30.17 -21.76
C PRO A 903 18.30 31.36 -20.95
N GLN A 904 18.50 31.13 -19.65
CA GLN A 904 18.90 32.16 -18.69
C GLN A 904 20.29 31.83 -18.16
N PRO A 905 21.21 32.79 -18.05
CA PRO A 905 22.55 32.45 -17.58
C PRO A 905 22.54 32.19 -16.07
N LEU A 906 23.32 31.19 -15.63
CA LEU A 906 23.42 30.82 -14.22
C LEU A 906 24.59 31.56 -13.57
N TYR A 907 24.28 32.41 -12.59
CA TYR A 907 25.26 33.14 -11.80
C TYR A 907 25.11 32.87 -10.31
N PHE A 908 26.23 32.91 -9.59
CA PHE A 908 26.29 32.90 -8.12
C PHE A 908 26.81 34.24 -7.62
N GLY A 909 26.12 34.84 -6.66
CA GLY A 909 26.59 36.00 -5.91
C GLY A 909 26.55 37.36 -6.61
N GLY A 910 26.12 37.47 -7.88
CA GLY A 910 25.95 38.77 -8.54
C GLY A 910 25.78 38.76 -10.06
N ASP A 911 25.44 39.93 -10.62
CA ASP A 911 25.02 40.10 -12.03
C ASP A 911 26.16 40.40 -13.04
N ASN A 912 27.41 40.53 -12.60
CA ASN A 912 28.62 40.77 -13.42
C ASN A 912 28.61 42.07 -14.27
N THR A 913 27.78 43.07 -13.98
CA THR A 913 27.71 44.28 -14.84
C THR A 913 28.77 45.36 -14.53
N GLY A 914 29.60 45.21 -13.50
CA GLY A 914 30.68 46.16 -13.16
C GLY A 914 30.22 47.60 -12.83
N SER A 915 28.91 47.82 -12.71
CA SER A 915 28.28 49.03 -12.18
C SER A 915 27.55 48.67 -10.88
N ALA A 916 26.81 49.58 -10.24
CA ALA A 916 26.05 49.28 -9.01
C ALA A 916 24.88 48.32 -9.29
N GLY A 917 25.20 47.08 -9.69
CA GLY A 917 24.30 45.99 -10.01
C GLY A 917 23.88 45.20 -8.77
N GLU A 918 23.10 44.16 -9.00
CA GLU A 918 22.45 43.30 -8.00
C GLU A 918 23.46 42.28 -7.44
N ASN A 919 24.38 42.72 -6.57
CA ASN A 919 25.54 41.94 -6.09
C ASN A 919 25.34 41.52 -4.64
N TRP A 920 25.25 40.22 -4.39
CA TRP A 920 24.96 39.69 -3.07
C TRP A 920 26.22 39.55 -2.20
N ALA A 921 26.10 39.88 -0.91
CA ALA A 921 27.12 39.58 0.10
C ALA A 921 26.72 38.37 0.96
N GLY A 922 27.62 37.39 1.08
CA GLY A 922 27.40 36.18 1.89
C GLY A 922 28.39 35.05 1.60
N LEU A 923 28.14 33.88 2.22
CA LEU A 923 28.87 32.63 1.97
C LEU A 923 27.95 31.63 1.28
N MET A 924 28.48 30.79 0.39
CA MET A 924 27.71 29.78 -0.33
C MET A 924 28.44 28.44 -0.38
N SER A 925 27.68 27.34 -0.33
CA SER A 925 28.18 25.97 -0.39
C SER A 925 27.18 25.06 -1.10
N ASP A 926 27.67 24.00 -1.73
CA ASP A 926 26.90 22.87 -2.26
C ASP A 926 25.68 23.26 -3.13
N VAL A 927 25.94 23.93 -4.26
CA VAL A 927 24.90 24.28 -5.25
C VAL A 927 24.61 23.09 -6.15
N ARG A 928 23.34 22.70 -6.27
CA ARG A 928 22.84 21.60 -7.11
C ARG A 928 21.69 22.08 -7.99
N ILE A 929 21.70 21.69 -9.26
CA ILE A 929 20.64 21.96 -10.22
C ILE A 929 20.17 20.63 -10.79
N TYR A 930 18.87 20.37 -10.72
CA TYR A 930 18.19 19.20 -11.28
C TYR A 930 17.27 19.63 -12.41
N ASP A 931 17.11 18.79 -13.43
CA ASP A 931 16.16 18.96 -14.55
C ASP A 931 14.83 18.22 -14.30
N ARG A 932 14.55 17.91 -13.02
CA ARG A 932 13.33 17.31 -12.52
C ARG A 932 12.90 17.97 -11.20
N ALA A 933 11.64 17.80 -10.84
CA ALA A 933 11.17 18.10 -9.50
C ALA A 933 11.73 17.04 -8.51
N LEU A 934 12.28 17.48 -7.39
CA LEU A 934 12.59 16.63 -6.25
C LEU A 934 11.36 16.50 -5.35
N SER A 935 11.16 15.33 -4.75
CA SER A 935 10.15 15.18 -3.70
C SER A 935 10.55 15.93 -2.42
N ALA A 936 9.59 16.21 -1.53
CA ALA A 936 9.87 16.85 -0.25
C ALA A 936 10.89 16.04 0.59
N ALA A 937 10.79 14.71 0.56
CA ALA A 937 11.75 13.82 1.22
C ALA A 937 13.17 13.95 0.63
N GLU A 938 13.30 14.02 -0.69
CA GLU A 938 14.59 14.27 -1.34
C GLU A 938 15.16 15.64 -0.94
N VAL A 939 14.33 16.69 -0.88
CA VAL A 939 14.73 18.03 -0.46
C VAL A 939 15.17 18.07 1.01
N LEU A 940 14.45 17.38 1.90
CA LEU A 940 14.83 17.22 3.30
C LEU A 940 16.15 16.43 3.45
N GLY A 941 16.35 15.41 2.61
CA GLY A 941 17.60 14.67 2.51
C GLY A 941 18.79 15.53 2.10
N LEU A 942 18.59 16.58 1.29
CA LEU A 942 19.63 17.58 0.97
C LEU A 942 19.88 18.56 2.12
N ALA A 943 18.83 18.93 2.86
CA ALA A 943 18.92 19.86 3.99
C ALA A 943 19.61 19.27 5.23
N SER A 944 19.69 17.95 5.33
CA SER A 944 20.34 17.23 6.44
C SER A 944 21.83 16.94 6.23
N GLN A 945 22.42 17.40 5.11
CA GLN A 945 23.81 17.13 4.70
C GLN A 945 24.86 18.16 5.17
#